data_AF-A0A1G4MBX1-F1
#
_entry.id   AF-A0A1G4MBX1-F1
#
_cell.length_a   1.000
_cell.length_b   1.000
_cell.length_c   1.000
_cell.angle_alpha   90.00
_cell.angle_beta   90.00
_cell.angle_gamma   90.00
#
_symmetry.space_group_name_H-M   'P 1'
#
loop_
_entity.id
_entity.type
_entity.pdbx_description
1 polymer ?
#
loop_
_entity_poly.entity_id
_entity_poly.type
_entity_poly.pdbx_seq_one_letter_code
_entity_poly.pdbx_strand_id
1 'polypeptide(L)'
;MIKRGYASQPLQALLAKTLGGNVLARQLDQTSVSSLTKNTATLTDLWLRDAIYHKTRNTSTSLSSETESGKENHSVVLSLKVIIRTLQKLRFVADDNLYFILLNKIQSVPIKWVSRTGTFITDDKPVELYHELGHMLNSKASRTEDRADLLCLAKFTLGLLTDYSNVVKKRQKIIPNIEFMKTCIDIIIRTGSVTYLQEALQVVDDDALIHYSMVSFYHKTGESLQLRAYLDEHVLISKCIYPELFSPLLMRCIFDFIALDLEEEACRILKFSLHNNMRISSGDLSRLNCLCQKSGMMKLRLLLARDKKYGDADYRVSWKTFQKELCFSDYIKLFEESNVNFFDELHDMDFLQNKLPTEHMNLDGWRSFIEFTKPTPQAPDSLRAFYLNMLLTHITSFRYLGLVTLLWKYLLVDLQMVSDFLNTPRLKEKSNNAGFHILFNSIGKSSAAKLTGYELFAFLKNDYPGLRSNAYPSFDFTESDYCSLIKSTFWGSDHHAAYFYLFQYFADMGHQLITVDDTNTPEWKLPQKLQYIVDIEMAEKYGDQEIKGLVELIRQWYLDNFDSHDQATKIPEDLLRELFGPLYVHNINVGTLASLDRQFSSPSKDFSPNGDYFLVADTENLERLKTTLESIKIQMLE
;
A
#
# COMPACT_ATOMS: atom_id res chain seq x y z
N MET A 1 -32.59 37.98 38.92
CA MET A 1 -32.06 38.65 37.71
C MET A 1 -31.79 37.60 36.64
N ILE A 2 -32.72 37.46 35.69
CA ILE A 2 -32.63 36.55 34.56
C ILE A 2 -31.81 37.26 33.47
N LYS A 3 -30.64 36.72 33.09
CA LYS A 3 -29.89 37.20 31.93
C LYS A 3 -30.12 36.28 30.73
N ARG A 4 -30.72 36.91 29.72
CA ARG A 4 -31.03 36.55 28.33
C ARG A 4 -30.30 35.34 27.73
N GLY A 5 -31.09 34.51 27.06
CA GLY A 5 -30.67 33.37 26.27
C GLY A 5 -29.74 33.74 25.11
N TYR A 6 -28.81 32.82 24.85
CA TYR A 6 -28.02 32.80 23.63
C TYR A 6 -28.97 32.51 22.45
N ALA A 7 -29.15 33.52 21.59
CA ALA A 7 -29.77 33.31 20.28
C ALA A 7 -28.90 32.35 19.48
N SER A 8 -29.50 31.30 18.92
CA SER A 8 -28.86 30.41 17.98
C SER A 8 -28.33 31.23 16.78
N GLN A 9 -27.03 31.14 16.51
CA GLN A 9 -26.50 31.70 15.27
C GLN A 9 -27.15 30.97 14.08
N PRO A 10 -27.52 31.68 13.00
CA PRO A 10 -28.15 31.08 11.84
C PRO A 10 -27.20 30.04 11.21
N LEU A 11 -27.76 28.89 10.84
CA LEU A 11 -27.09 27.73 10.21
C LEU A 11 -26.11 28.12 9.08
N GLN A 12 -26.41 29.23 8.41
CA GLN A 12 -25.67 29.86 7.31
C GLN A 12 -24.30 30.44 7.72
N ALA A 13 -24.20 31.09 8.88
CA ALA A 13 -22.94 31.67 9.37
C ALA A 13 -21.94 30.57 9.79
N LEU A 14 -22.47 29.45 10.28
CA LEU A 14 -21.68 28.29 10.66
C LEU A 14 -21.17 27.53 9.43
N LEU A 15 -22.02 27.34 8.40
CA LEU A 15 -21.66 26.72 7.11
C LEU A 15 -20.66 27.56 6.29
N ALA A 16 -20.81 28.89 6.27
CA ALA A 16 -19.89 29.80 5.58
C ALA A 16 -18.46 29.71 6.13
N LYS A 17 -18.37 29.67 7.46
CA LYS A 17 -17.10 29.63 8.19
C LYS A 17 -16.42 28.26 8.10
N THR A 18 -17.19 27.20 7.92
CA THR A 18 -16.71 25.81 7.86
C THR A 18 -16.39 25.31 6.44
N LEU A 19 -16.98 25.87 5.38
CA LEU A 19 -16.75 25.41 4.00
C LEU A 19 -15.82 26.31 3.16
N GLY A 20 -15.52 27.55 3.60
CA GLY A 20 -14.63 28.45 2.85
C GLY A 20 -13.86 29.48 3.70
N GLY A 21 -13.72 29.22 5.00
CA GLY A 21 -12.99 30.07 5.93
C GLY A 21 -13.58 31.49 6.07
N ASN A 22 -12.80 32.40 6.66
CA ASN A 22 -13.22 33.78 6.93
C ASN A 22 -13.56 34.59 5.66
N VAL A 23 -13.10 34.15 4.49
CA VAL A 23 -13.37 34.79 3.19
C VAL A 23 -14.83 34.56 2.77
N LEU A 24 -15.32 33.33 2.90
CA LEU A 24 -16.68 32.95 2.51
C LEU A 24 -17.71 33.41 3.56
N ALA A 25 -17.33 33.47 4.84
CA ALA A 25 -18.11 34.13 5.89
C ALA A 25 -18.29 35.64 5.61
N ARG A 26 -17.23 36.35 5.19
CA ARG A 26 -17.34 37.76 4.77
C ARG A 26 -18.18 37.95 3.50
N GLN A 27 -18.13 37.01 2.55
CA GLN A 27 -18.98 37.06 1.35
C GLN A 27 -20.46 36.80 1.67
N LEU A 28 -20.76 35.93 2.65
CA LEU A 28 -22.12 35.68 3.14
C LEU A 28 -22.69 36.86 3.94
N ASP A 29 -21.87 37.53 4.76
CA ASP A 29 -22.25 38.78 5.42
C ASP A 29 -22.45 39.94 4.40
N GLN A 30 -21.66 39.95 3.31
CA GLN A 30 -21.81 40.89 2.19
C GLN A 30 -23.00 40.59 1.26
N THR A 31 -23.52 39.36 1.27
CA THR A 31 -24.75 38.97 0.54
C THR A 31 -25.99 39.00 1.42
N SER A 32 -25.99 39.86 2.44
CA SER A 32 -27.24 40.32 3.05
C SER A 32 -28.16 40.92 1.97
N VAL A 33 -29.43 40.55 2.05
CA VAL A 33 -30.49 40.63 1.02
C VAL A 33 -30.78 42.04 0.47
N SER A 34 -30.02 43.07 0.85
CA SER A 34 -30.24 44.47 0.45
C SER A 34 -29.53 44.92 -0.83
N SER A 35 -28.64 44.13 -1.45
CA SER A 35 -27.90 44.55 -2.66
C SER A 35 -28.26 43.81 -3.97
N LEU A 36 -29.22 42.88 -3.97
CA LEU A 36 -29.68 42.16 -5.17
C LEU A 36 -30.80 42.88 -5.95
N THR A 37 -30.78 44.21 -5.97
CA THR A 37 -31.58 45.02 -6.90
C THR A 37 -30.72 45.46 -8.08
N LYS A 38 -30.41 44.50 -8.98
CA LYS A 38 -30.28 44.71 -10.44
C LYS A 38 -29.93 43.40 -11.15
N ASN A 39 -30.95 42.79 -11.75
CA ASN A 39 -30.95 42.05 -13.01
C ASN A 39 -29.65 41.36 -13.50
N THR A 40 -29.19 40.34 -12.80
CA THR A 40 -28.53 39.19 -13.44
C THR A 40 -29.01 37.92 -12.75
N ALA A 41 -29.96 37.22 -13.37
CA ALA A 41 -30.37 35.90 -12.90
C ALA A 41 -29.15 34.98 -12.93
N THR A 42 -28.73 34.46 -11.76
CA THR A 42 -27.64 33.50 -11.73
C THR A 42 -28.04 32.25 -12.53
N LEU A 43 -27.09 31.49 -13.07
CA LEU A 43 -27.39 30.23 -13.78
C LEU A 43 -28.33 29.35 -12.94
N THR A 44 -28.12 29.32 -11.62
CA THR A 44 -28.97 28.63 -10.65
C THR A 44 -30.40 29.17 -10.57
N ASP A 45 -30.61 30.49 -10.76
CA ASP A 45 -31.94 31.11 -10.80
C ASP A 45 -32.66 30.81 -12.11
N LEU A 46 -31.94 30.78 -13.24
CA LEU A 46 -32.47 30.33 -14.54
C LEU A 46 -32.89 28.86 -14.47
N TRP A 47 -32.09 28.01 -13.83
CA TRP A 47 -32.38 26.58 -13.65
C TRP A 47 -33.53 26.29 -12.68
N LEU A 48 -33.60 26.99 -11.55
CA LEU A 48 -34.76 26.90 -10.64
C LEU A 48 -36.02 27.38 -11.37
N ARG A 49 -35.93 28.45 -12.16
CA ARG A 49 -37.02 28.94 -13.00
C ARG A 49 -37.45 27.90 -14.04
N ASP A 50 -36.52 27.24 -14.74
CA ASP A 50 -36.84 26.17 -15.70
C ASP A 50 -37.42 24.92 -15.03
N ALA A 51 -36.94 24.56 -13.83
CA ALA A 51 -37.48 23.45 -13.04
C ALA A 51 -38.90 23.73 -12.49
N ILE A 52 -39.23 25.00 -12.23
CA ILE A 52 -40.57 25.47 -11.88
C ILE A 52 -41.50 25.48 -13.10
N TYR A 53 -40.98 25.87 -14.28
CA TYR A 53 -41.79 26.04 -15.51
C TYR A 53 -42.09 24.76 -16.30
N HIS A 54 -41.39 23.65 -16.06
CA HIS A 54 -41.58 22.41 -16.82
C HIS A 54 -42.88 21.62 -16.52
N LYS A 55 -43.86 22.17 -15.77
CA LYS A 55 -45.14 21.49 -15.47
C LYS A 55 -46.43 22.23 -15.86
N THR A 56 -46.39 23.05 -16.91
CA THR A 56 -47.63 23.65 -17.50
C THR A 56 -47.67 23.51 -19.02
N ARG A 57 -47.60 22.27 -19.53
CA ARG A 57 -48.02 22.03 -20.92
C ARG A 57 -48.90 20.81 -21.18
N ASN A 58 -49.04 19.87 -20.24
CA ASN A 58 -49.90 18.68 -20.41
C ASN A 58 -50.90 18.46 -19.25
N THR A 59 -51.60 19.51 -18.83
CA THR A 59 -52.87 19.38 -18.07
C THR A 59 -53.87 20.39 -18.61
N SER A 60 -54.32 20.18 -19.84
CA SER A 60 -55.59 20.72 -20.32
C SER A 60 -56.69 19.84 -19.75
N THR A 61 -57.31 20.26 -18.64
CA THR A 61 -58.78 20.33 -18.47
C THR A 61 -59.13 20.76 -17.05
N SER A 62 -59.82 21.90 -16.98
CA SER A 62 -60.77 22.36 -15.95
C SER A 62 -60.28 22.43 -14.49
N LEU A 63 -59.94 23.64 -14.04
CA LEU A 63 -60.52 24.29 -12.85
C LEU A 63 -59.84 25.67 -12.65
N SER A 64 -60.42 26.69 -13.29
CA SER A 64 -60.12 28.10 -13.01
C SER A 64 -61.40 28.93 -13.09
N SER A 65 -61.93 29.28 -11.93
CA SER A 65 -62.66 30.52 -11.66
C SER A 65 -62.53 30.71 -10.14
N GLU A 66 -61.39 31.22 -9.69
CA GLU A 66 -61.22 32.64 -9.31
C GLU A 66 -62.39 33.18 -8.49
N THR A 67 -62.15 33.36 -7.19
CA THR A 67 -62.47 34.62 -6.49
C THR A 67 -61.65 34.73 -5.21
N GLU A 68 -60.72 35.68 -5.25
CA GLU A 68 -60.36 36.65 -4.21
C GLU A 68 -60.32 36.20 -2.73
N SER A 69 -59.11 36.13 -2.17
CA SER A 69 -58.68 36.91 -0.98
C SER A 69 -57.35 36.37 -0.43
N GLY A 70 -56.45 37.26 -0.03
CA GLY A 70 -55.30 36.92 0.80
C GLY A 70 -53.94 37.03 0.10
N LYS A 71 -53.20 38.10 0.41
CA LYS A 71 -51.74 38.03 0.48
C LYS A 71 -51.39 36.89 1.43
N GLU A 72 -50.73 35.84 0.98
CA GLU A 72 -49.76 35.03 1.76
C GLU A 72 -49.23 33.84 0.94
N ASN A 73 -47.90 33.70 0.95
CA ASN A 73 -47.12 32.52 0.58
C ASN A 73 -47.14 32.03 -0.89
N HIS A 74 -46.29 32.63 -1.71
CA HIS A 74 -45.75 32.00 -2.93
C HIS A 74 -44.95 30.73 -2.56
N SER A 75 -45.64 29.61 -2.32
CA SER A 75 -45.01 28.32 -2.14
C SER A 75 -44.55 27.78 -3.49
N VAL A 76 -43.24 27.62 -3.68
CA VAL A 76 -42.65 27.13 -4.93
C VAL A 76 -42.85 25.62 -5.02
N VAL A 77 -43.41 25.12 -6.12
CA VAL A 77 -43.60 23.67 -6.33
C VAL A 77 -42.38 23.11 -7.06
N LEU A 78 -41.67 22.15 -6.46
CA LEU A 78 -40.49 21.53 -7.08
C LEU A 78 -40.58 20.02 -7.12
N SER A 79 -40.11 19.44 -8.22
CA SER A 79 -39.97 17.99 -8.37
C SER A 79 -38.72 17.50 -7.64
N LEU A 80 -38.92 16.63 -6.64
CA LEU A 80 -37.83 16.03 -5.87
C LEU A 80 -36.83 15.26 -6.75
N LYS A 81 -37.34 14.58 -7.79
CA LYS A 81 -36.52 13.79 -8.72
C LYS A 81 -35.52 14.64 -9.50
N VAL A 82 -35.94 15.84 -9.91
CA VAL A 82 -35.08 16.77 -10.67
C VAL A 82 -33.97 17.29 -9.76
N ILE A 83 -34.34 17.73 -8.55
CA ILE A 83 -33.40 18.27 -7.57
C ILE A 83 -32.33 17.23 -7.19
N ILE A 84 -32.72 16.01 -6.84
CA ILE A 84 -31.75 14.96 -6.45
C ILE A 84 -30.81 14.64 -7.61
N ARG A 85 -31.32 14.52 -8.84
CA ARG A 85 -30.47 14.25 -10.01
C ARG A 85 -29.45 15.37 -10.25
N THR A 86 -29.85 16.62 -10.04
CA THR A 86 -28.95 17.77 -10.17
C THR A 86 -27.89 17.77 -9.08
N LEU A 87 -28.28 17.53 -7.82
CA LEU A 87 -27.33 17.42 -6.70
C LEU A 87 -26.33 16.28 -6.92
N GLN A 88 -26.79 15.12 -7.38
CA GLN A 88 -25.94 13.98 -7.74
C GLN A 88 -24.93 14.35 -8.84
N LYS A 89 -25.38 15.01 -9.92
CA LYS A 89 -24.49 15.47 -10.99
C LYS A 89 -23.42 16.42 -10.45
N LEU A 90 -23.80 17.40 -9.63
CA LEU A 90 -22.86 18.36 -9.05
C LEU A 90 -21.84 17.66 -8.13
N ARG A 91 -22.28 16.68 -7.33
CA ARG A 91 -21.38 15.85 -6.51
C ARG A 91 -20.40 15.05 -7.36
N PHE A 92 -20.86 14.41 -8.44
CA PHE A 92 -20.00 13.63 -9.34
C PHE A 92 -19.00 14.50 -10.11
N VAL A 93 -19.36 15.72 -10.48
CA VAL A 93 -18.47 16.71 -11.12
C VAL A 93 -17.53 17.39 -10.10
N ALA A 94 -17.70 17.11 -8.81
CA ALA A 94 -16.94 17.71 -7.70
C ALA A 94 -17.05 19.25 -7.63
N ASP A 95 -18.16 19.82 -8.10
CA ASP A 95 -18.45 21.25 -7.95
C ASP A 95 -19.16 21.52 -6.63
N ASP A 96 -18.35 21.58 -5.57
CA ASP A 96 -18.82 21.70 -4.19
C ASP A 96 -19.55 23.03 -3.93
N ASN A 97 -19.11 24.12 -4.59
CA ASN A 97 -19.67 25.45 -4.40
C ASN A 97 -21.10 25.53 -4.94
N LEU A 98 -21.33 25.09 -6.19
CA LEU A 98 -22.67 25.10 -6.77
C LEU A 98 -23.60 24.14 -6.05
N TYR A 99 -23.09 23.01 -5.55
CA TYR A 99 -23.86 22.06 -4.74
C TYR A 99 -24.44 22.73 -3.49
N PHE A 100 -23.61 23.36 -2.66
CA PHE A 100 -24.07 23.99 -1.41
C PHE A 100 -24.89 25.26 -1.65
N ILE A 101 -24.63 26.02 -2.72
CA ILE A 101 -25.48 27.15 -3.12
C ILE A 101 -26.90 26.67 -3.44
N LEU A 102 -27.03 25.60 -4.23
CA LEU A 102 -28.33 25.01 -4.57
C LEU A 102 -29.05 24.50 -3.31
N LEU A 103 -28.35 23.80 -2.44
CA LEU A 103 -28.91 23.29 -1.18
C LEU A 103 -29.39 24.43 -0.27
N ASN A 104 -28.62 25.51 -0.14
CA ASN A 104 -29.00 26.68 0.66
C ASN A 104 -30.24 27.38 0.08
N LYS A 105 -30.31 27.55 -1.24
CA LYS A 105 -31.50 28.12 -1.90
C LYS A 105 -32.75 27.28 -1.63
N ILE A 106 -32.63 25.96 -1.71
CA ILE A 106 -33.71 25.02 -1.40
C ILE A 106 -34.17 25.13 0.06
N GLN A 107 -33.25 25.33 1.01
CA GLN A 107 -33.62 25.48 2.43
C GLN A 107 -34.24 26.83 2.78
N SER A 108 -33.88 27.88 2.04
CA SER A 108 -34.34 29.26 2.30
C SER A 108 -35.76 29.57 1.80
N VAL A 109 -36.35 28.68 0.98
CA VAL A 109 -37.64 28.91 0.33
C VAL A 109 -38.67 27.87 0.81
N PRO A 110 -39.92 28.27 1.11
CA PRO A 110 -40.99 27.31 1.41
C PRO A 110 -41.39 26.55 0.14
N ILE A 111 -40.88 25.31 0.03
CA ILE A 111 -41.08 24.46 -1.15
C ILE A 111 -42.17 23.42 -0.88
N LYS A 112 -43.15 23.33 -1.79
CA LYS A 112 -44.07 22.20 -1.88
C LYS A 112 -43.43 21.11 -2.74
N TRP A 113 -43.08 20.00 -2.10
CA TRP A 113 -42.38 18.89 -2.75
C TRP A 113 -43.35 17.99 -3.50
N VAL A 114 -43.03 17.66 -4.75
CA VAL A 114 -43.77 16.70 -5.56
C VAL A 114 -42.96 15.42 -5.72
N SER A 115 -43.55 14.29 -5.33
CA SER A 115 -42.97 12.95 -5.42
C SER A 115 -42.81 12.49 -6.88
N ARG A 116 -42.20 11.32 -7.08
CA ARG A 116 -42.10 10.69 -8.41
C ARG A 116 -43.45 10.34 -9.03
N THR A 117 -44.47 10.09 -8.21
CA THR A 117 -45.83 9.75 -8.64
C THR A 117 -46.72 10.98 -8.82
N GLY A 118 -46.19 12.19 -8.60
CA GLY A 118 -46.93 13.44 -8.74
C GLY A 118 -47.72 13.86 -7.50
N THR A 119 -47.67 13.09 -6.42
CA THR A 119 -48.31 13.42 -5.15
C THR A 119 -47.50 14.44 -4.36
N PHE A 120 -48.18 15.31 -3.62
CA PHE A 120 -47.52 16.25 -2.72
C PHE A 120 -47.01 15.54 -1.46
N ILE A 121 -45.80 15.89 -1.03
CA ILE A 121 -45.23 15.44 0.24
C ILE A 121 -45.54 16.51 1.29
N THR A 122 -46.22 16.13 2.37
CA THR A 122 -46.66 17.04 3.43
C THR A 122 -45.52 17.42 4.41
N ASP A 123 -45.48 18.73 4.69
CA ASP A 123 -44.90 19.52 5.80
C ASP A 123 -43.46 19.32 6.29
N ASP A 124 -42.69 18.35 5.78
CA ASP A 124 -41.28 18.15 6.20
C ASP A 124 -40.35 17.83 5.02
N LYS A 125 -39.05 18.13 5.15
CA LYS A 125 -38.01 17.84 4.14
C LYS A 125 -38.07 16.36 3.70
N PRO A 126 -37.94 16.05 2.40
CA PRO A 126 -37.93 14.66 1.93
C PRO A 126 -36.70 13.89 2.43
N VAL A 127 -36.89 12.63 2.84
CA VAL A 127 -35.81 11.77 3.38
C VAL A 127 -34.69 11.51 2.37
N GLU A 128 -35.01 11.52 1.09
CA GLU A 128 -34.04 11.32 0.02
C GLU A 128 -33.02 12.47 -0.08
N LEU A 129 -33.39 13.68 0.37
CA LEU A 129 -32.46 14.80 0.45
C LEU A 129 -31.42 14.60 1.55
N TYR A 130 -31.80 13.95 2.66
CA TYR A 130 -30.87 13.56 3.72
C TYR A 130 -29.87 12.53 3.22
N HIS A 131 -30.33 11.52 2.48
CA HIS A 131 -29.44 10.49 1.92
C HIS A 131 -28.40 11.09 0.96
N GLU A 132 -28.83 11.97 0.05
CA GLU A 132 -27.91 12.64 -0.88
C GLU A 132 -26.90 13.51 -0.15
N LEU A 133 -27.33 14.25 0.88
CA LEU A 133 -26.44 15.05 1.71
C LEU A 133 -25.44 14.17 2.49
N GLY A 134 -25.87 13.02 3.02
CA GLY A 134 -24.99 12.06 3.68
C GLY A 134 -23.87 11.55 2.75
N HIS A 135 -24.20 11.23 1.51
CA HIS A 135 -23.20 10.84 0.51
C HIS A 135 -22.22 11.97 0.16
N MET A 136 -22.71 13.21 0.04
CA MET A 136 -21.85 14.38 -0.18
C MET A 136 -20.88 14.59 0.98
N LEU A 137 -21.37 14.53 2.22
CA LEU A 137 -20.54 14.67 3.42
C LEU A 137 -19.50 13.55 3.51
N ASN A 138 -19.86 12.32 3.15
CA ASN A 138 -18.91 11.21 3.11
C ASN A 138 -17.82 11.41 2.04
N SER A 139 -18.20 11.94 0.87
CA SER A 139 -17.24 12.30 -0.17
C SER A 139 -16.27 13.38 0.30
N LYS A 140 -16.77 14.41 0.99
CA LYS A 140 -15.94 15.45 1.61
C LYS A 140 -15.02 14.91 2.70
N ALA A 141 -15.55 14.14 3.64
CA ALA A 141 -14.76 13.51 4.69
C ALA A 141 -13.62 12.67 4.09
N SER A 142 -13.89 11.93 3.01
CA SER A 142 -12.88 11.10 2.34
C SER A 142 -11.73 11.90 1.70
N ARG A 143 -11.93 13.19 1.39
CA ARG A 143 -10.93 14.06 0.74
C ARG A 143 -10.16 14.94 1.73
N THR A 144 -10.60 15.02 2.99
CA THR A 144 -10.02 15.93 3.99
C THR A 144 -9.31 15.14 5.09
N GLU A 145 -8.06 15.51 5.37
CA GLU A 145 -7.27 14.98 6.49
C GLU A 145 -7.12 15.98 7.65
N ASP A 146 -7.52 17.24 7.45
CA ASP A 146 -7.47 18.25 8.50
C ASP A 146 -8.46 17.93 9.64
N ARG A 147 -7.92 17.85 10.86
CA ARG A 147 -8.67 17.58 12.08
C ARG A 147 -9.73 18.64 12.36
N ALA A 148 -9.47 19.91 12.09
CA ALA A 148 -10.43 20.99 12.37
C ALA A 148 -11.69 20.85 11.51
N ASP A 149 -11.48 20.54 10.23
CA ASP A 149 -12.54 20.28 9.26
C ASP A 149 -13.30 18.99 9.60
N LEU A 150 -12.62 17.92 9.98
CA LEU A 150 -13.25 16.66 10.42
C LEU A 150 -14.15 16.88 11.64
N LEU A 151 -13.74 17.68 12.62
CA LEU A 151 -14.57 18.02 13.78
C LEU A 151 -15.82 18.82 13.37
N CYS A 152 -15.68 19.75 12.44
CA CYS A 152 -16.81 20.52 11.91
C CYS A 152 -17.79 19.63 11.13
N LEU A 153 -17.26 18.75 10.27
CA LEU A 153 -18.03 17.77 9.51
C LEU A 153 -18.78 16.82 10.45
N ALA A 154 -18.14 16.34 11.52
CA ALA A 154 -18.78 15.47 12.51
C ALA A 154 -19.91 16.18 13.26
N LYS A 155 -19.71 17.42 13.73
CA LYS A 155 -20.79 18.22 14.34
C LYS A 155 -21.99 18.40 13.41
N PHE A 156 -21.72 18.71 12.15
CA PHE A 156 -22.77 18.86 11.15
C PHE A 156 -23.50 17.54 10.86
N THR A 157 -22.74 16.46 10.73
CA THR A 157 -23.26 15.12 10.47
C THR A 157 -24.10 14.61 11.65
N LEU A 158 -23.69 14.90 12.87
CA LEU A 158 -24.47 14.59 14.07
C LEU A 158 -25.80 15.34 14.07
N GLY A 159 -25.80 16.65 13.78
CA GLY A 159 -27.03 17.42 13.63
C GLY A 159 -27.95 16.87 12.53
N LEU A 160 -27.37 16.47 11.40
CA LEU A 160 -28.11 15.83 10.31
C LEU A 160 -28.75 14.51 10.73
N LEU A 161 -28.02 13.69 11.49
CA LEU A 161 -28.48 12.41 12.02
C LEU A 161 -29.63 12.60 13.03
N THR A 162 -29.51 13.58 13.93
CA THR A 162 -30.56 13.94 14.89
C THR A 162 -31.83 14.41 14.18
N ASP A 163 -31.70 15.31 13.20
CA ASP A 163 -32.83 15.79 12.41
C ASP A 163 -33.51 14.65 11.65
N TYR A 164 -32.73 13.76 11.03
CA TYR A 164 -33.25 12.59 10.33
C TYR A 164 -34.02 11.67 11.27
N SER A 165 -33.43 11.32 12.43
CA SER A 165 -34.08 10.48 13.44
C SER A 165 -35.40 11.08 13.91
N ASN A 166 -35.45 12.40 14.13
CA ASN A 166 -36.68 13.12 14.49
C ASN A 166 -37.75 13.05 13.39
N VAL A 167 -37.37 13.25 12.13
CA VAL A 167 -38.30 13.17 10.98
C VAL A 167 -38.86 11.76 10.84
N VAL A 168 -38.03 10.72 10.96
CA VAL A 168 -38.46 9.33 10.88
C VAL A 168 -39.40 8.96 12.03
N LYS A 169 -39.07 9.34 13.28
CA LYS A 169 -39.91 9.14 14.46
C LYS A 169 -41.28 9.82 14.32
N LYS A 170 -41.32 11.06 13.84
CA LYS A 170 -42.58 11.78 13.58
C LYS A 170 -43.42 11.12 12.49
N ARG A 171 -42.77 10.58 11.45
CA ARG A 171 -43.46 10.07 10.27
C ARG A 171 -43.90 8.62 10.36
N GLN A 172 -43.54 7.86 11.41
CA GLN A 172 -43.89 6.47 11.83
C GLN A 172 -43.99 5.37 10.76
N LYS A 173 -44.54 5.66 9.57
CA LYS A 173 -44.64 4.83 8.37
C LYS A 173 -43.34 4.71 7.57
N ILE A 174 -42.31 5.50 7.89
CA ILE A 174 -41.01 5.46 7.19
C ILE A 174 -40.06 4.55 7.98
N ILE A 175 -39.53 3.52 7.31
CA ILE A 175 -38.50 2.64 7.89
C ILE A 175 -37.15 3.41 7.86
N PRO A 176 -36.42 3.48 9.00
CA PRO A 176 -35.09 4.09 9.03
C PRO A 176 -34.14 3.45 8.01
N ASN A 177 -33.36 4.26 7.29
CA ASN A 177 -32.33 3.77 6.39
C ASN A 177 -31.01 3.53 7.15
N ILE A 178 -30.67 2.26 7.34
CA ILE A 178 -29.46 1.82 8.05
C ILE A 178 -28.18 2.27 7.35
N GLU A 179 -28.14 2.24 6.01
CA GLU A 179 -26.96 2.63 5.22
C GLU A 179 -26.65 4.12 5.36
N PHE A 180 -27.69 4.96 5.40
CA PHE A 180 -27.54 6.38 5.68
C PHE A 180 -27.01 6.63 7.10
N MET A 181 -27.58 5.98 8.11
CA MET A 181 -27.12 6.14 9.49
C MET A 181 -25.67 5.67 9.67
N LYS A 182 -25.32 4.51 9.09
CA LYS A 182 -23.94 4.00 9.00
C LYS A 182 -23.00 5.04 8.40
N THR A 183 -23.37 5.63 7.27
CA THR A 183 -22.55 6.65 6.61
C THR A 183 -22.29 7.84 7.53
N CYS A 184 -23.31 8.29 8.27
CA CYS A 184 -23.16 9.37 9.24
C CYS A 184 -22.21 9.00 10.38
N ILE A 185 -22.36 7.79 10.93
CA ILE A 185 -21.51 7.25 11.99
C ILE A 185 -20.06 7.14 11.53
N ASP A 186 -19.80 6.62 10.33
CA ASP A 186 -18.43 6.46 9.81
C ASP A 186 -17.71 7.81 9.68
N ILE A 187 -18.43 8.87 9.30
CA ILE A 187 -17.89 10.24 9.27
C ILE A 187 -17.56 10.71 10.70
N ILE A 188 -18.43 10.46 11.67
CA ILE A 188 -18.22 10.85 13.07
C ILE A 188 -17.02 10.10 13.67
N ILE A 189 -16.91 8.79 13.44
CA ILE A 189 -15.82 7.93 13.93
C ILE A 189 -14.46 8.41 13.45
N ARG A 190 -14.38 8.99 12.23
CA ARG A 190 -13.12 9.55 11.71
C ARG A 190 -12.51 10.65 12.57
N THR A 191 -13.28 11.28 13.47
CA THR A 191 -12.73 12.23 14.45
C THR A 191 -11.87 11.59 15.54
N GLY A 192 -12.02 10.28 15.78
CA GLY A 192 -11.39 9.56 16.89
C GLY A 192 -11.90 10.00 18.28
N SER A 193 -13.02 10.71 18.36
CA SER A 193 -13.56 11.22 19.62
C SER A 193 -14.69 10.35 20.15
N VAL A 194 -14.46 9.77 21.32
CA VAL A 194 -15.46 8.97 22.06
C VAL A 194 -16.71 9.81 22.36
N THR A 195 -16.57 11.10 22.66
CA THR A 195 -17.70 11.99 22.98
C THR A 195 -18.69 12.11 21.82
N TYR A 196 -18.21 12.40 20.60
CA TYR A 196 -19.10 12.47 19.43
C TYR A 196 -19.72 11.12 19.08
N LEU A 197 -18.97 10.03 19.27
CA LEU A 197 -19.52 8.69 19.08
C LEU A 197 -20.69 8.44 20.05
N GLN A 198 -20.52 8.74 21.34
CA GLN A 198 -21.57 8.56 22.33
C GLN A 198 -22.82 9.40 22.02
N GLU A 199 -22.64 10.66 21.62
CA GLU A 199 -23.75 11.51 21.18
C GLU A 199 -24.47 10.94 19.96
N ALA A 200 -23.73 10.39 18.98
CA ALA A 200 -24.32 9.73 17.81
C ALA A 200 -25.11 8.47 18.20
N LEU A 201 -24.56 7.65 19.10
CA LEU A 201 -25.19 6.43 19.58
C LEU A 201 -26.49 6.69 20.36
N GLN A 202 -26.61 7.83 21.05
CA GLN A 202 -27.88 8.22 21.71
C GLN A 202 -29.02 8.50 20.73
N VAL A 203 -28.71 8.76 19.45
CA VAL A 203 -29.69 9.09 18.40
C VAL A 203 -30.15 7.84 17.63
N VAL A 204 -29.37 6.75 17.72
CA VAL A 204 -29.54 5.51 16.96
C VAL A 204 -30.26 4.48 17.81
N ASP A 205 -31.44 4.04 17.36
CA ASP A 205 -32.26 3.04 18.05
C ASP A 205 -32.04 1.60 17.53
N ASP A 206 -30.95 1.33 16.80
CA ASP A 206 -30.63 0.01 16.22
C ASP A 206 -29.37 -0.60 16.87
N ASP A 207 -29.55 -1.71 17.59
CA ASP A 207 -28.48 -2.40 18.33
C ASP A 207 -27.32 -2.88 17.44
N ALA A 208 -27.62 -3.38 16.24
CA ALA A 208 -26.58 -3.86 15.33
C ALA A 208 -25.71 -2.68 14.85
N LEU A 209 -26.31 -1.52 14.62
CA LEU A 209 -25.60 -0.30 14.25
C LEU A 209 -24.78 0.26 15.42
N ILE A 210 -25.27 0.14 16.66
CA ILE A 210 -24.49 0.48 17.86
C ILE A 210 -23.23 -0.39 17.95
N HIS A 211 -23.38 -1.70 17.82
CA HIS A 211 -22.24 -2.63 17.84
C HIS A 211 -21.27 -2.39 16.68
N TYR A 212 -21.78 -2.14 15.47
CA TYR A 212 -20.98 -1.78 14.31
C TYR A 212 -20.12 -0.54 14.60
N SER A 213 -20.74 0.49 15.18
CA SER A 213 -20.07 1.76 15.48
C SER A 213 -18.92 1.58 16.46
N MET A 214 -19.11 0.78 17.51
CA MET A 214 -18.08 0.52 18.52
C MET A 214 -16.90 -0.27 17.94
N VAL A 215 -17.16 -1.32 17.15
CA VAL A 215 -16.09 -2.08 16.46
C VAL A 215 -15.35 -1.18 15.46
N SER A 216 -16.09 -0.38 14.68
CA SER A 216 -15.51 0.54 13.70
C SER A 216 -14.65 1.60 14.37
N PHE A 217 -15.07 2.11 15.54
CA PHE A 217 -14.31 3.06 16.33
C PHE A 217 -12.99 2.49 16.83
N TYR A 218 -13.01 1.36 17.54
CA TYR A 218 -11.78 0.75 18.08
C TYR A 218 -10.81 0.33 16.98
N HIS A 219 -11.34 -0.20 15.86
CA HIS A 219 -10.53 -0.49 14.69
C HIS A 219 -9.90 0.80 14.11
N LYS A 220 -10.66 1.89 14.02
CA LYS A 220 -10.16 3.16 13.45
C LYS A 220 -9.11 3.84 14.35
N THR A 221 -9.23 3.72 15.66
CA THR A 221 -8.27 4.30 16.63
C THR A 221 -7.07 3.40 16.93
N GLY A 222 -7.07 2.15 16.45
CA GLY A 222 -5.97 1.20 16.68
C GLY A 222 -5.98 0.58 18.08
N GLU A 223 -7.09 0.70 18.83
CA GLU A 223 -7.25 0.17 20.18
C GLU A 223 -7.51 -1.35 20.15
N SER A 224 -6.48 -2.11 19.80
CA SER A 224 -6.59 -3.56 19.49
C SER A 224 -7.06 -4.42 20.67
N LEU A 225 -6.70 -4.05 21.92
CA LEU A 225 -7.13 -4.77 23.12
C LEU A 225 -8.63 -4.56 23.40
N GLN A 226 -9.10 -3.31 23.29
CA GLN A 226 -10.50 -2.95 23.46
C GLN A 226 -11.36 -3.53 22.35
N LEU A 227 -10.87 -3.49 21.11
CA LEU A 227 -11.52 -4.12 19.95
C LEU A 227 -11.76 -5.61 20.22
N ARG A 228 -10.72 -6.32 20.68
CA ARG A 228 -10.82 -7.75 21.01
C ARG A 228 -11.86 -8.01 22.09
N ALA A 229 -11.78 -7.30 23.22
CA ALA A 229 -12.71 -7.48 24.34
C ALA A 229 -14.15 -7.23 23.90
N TYR A 230 -14.39 -6.15 23.16
CA TYR A 230 -15.73 -5.79 22.68
C TYR A 230 -16.29 -6.81 21.67
N LEU A 231 -15.45 -7.34 20.78
CA LEU A 231 -15.86 -8.40 19.84
C LEU A 231 -16.28 -9.67 20.59
N ASP A 232 -15.46 -10.12 21.55
CA ASP A 232 -15.73 -11.34 22.34
C ASP A 232 -17.00 -11.18 23.21
N GLU A 233 -17.18 -10.02 23.87
CA GLU A 233 -18.27 -9.79 24.82
C GLU A 233 -19.61 -9.42 24.19
N HIS A 234 -19.62 -8.80 23.01
CA HIS A 234 -20.85 -8.23 22.44
C HIS A 234 -21.16 -8.74 21.04
N VAL A 235 -20.17 -8.89 20.15
CA VAL A 235 -20.44 -9.15 18.73
C VAL A 235 -20.50 -10.64 18.44
N LEU A 236 -19.49 -11.40 18.86
CA LEU A 236 -19.37 -12.82 18.54
C LEU A 236 -20.44 -13.69 19.20
N ILE A 237 -21.09 -13.17 20.25
CA ILE A 237 -22.23 -13.82 20.92
C ILE A 237 -23.61 -13.28 20.49
N SER A 238 -23.65 -12.18 19.72
CA SER A 238 -24.92 -11.54 19.33
C SER A 238 -25.63 -12.33 18.24
N LYS A 239 -26.96 -12.37 18.33
CA LYS A 239 -27.86 -12.97 17.32
C LYS A 239 -28.36 -11.94 16.30
N CYS A 240 -28.20 -10.65 16.56
CA CYS A 240 -28.74 -9.56 15.75
C CYS A 240 -27.60 -8.84 15.03
N ILE A 241 -27.14 -9.41 13.91
CA ILE A 241 -26.06 -8.85 13.09
C ILE A 241 -26.50 -8.81 11.63
N TYR A 242 -26.33 -7.65 10.99
CA TYR A 242 -26.54 -7.48 9.56
C TYR A 242 -25.27 -7.92 8.80
N PRO A 243 -25.30 -9.04 8.04
CA PRO A 243 -24.11 -9.56 7.37
C PRO A 243 -23.44 -8.55 6.43
N GLU A 244 -24.26 -7.79 5.69
CA GLU A 244 -23.78 -6.80 4.72
C GLU A 244 -23.05 -5.62 5.39
N LEU A 245 -23.47 -5.26 6.62
CA LEU A 245 -22.87 -4.17 7.39
C LEU A 245 -21.53 -4.59 8.01
N PHE A 246 -21.51 -5.76 8.65
CA PHE A 246 -20.37 -6.23 9.43
C PHE A 246 -19.28 -6.89 8.59
N SER A 247 -19.62 -7.54 7.47
CA SER A 247 -18.66 -8.32 6.70
C SER A 247 -17.41 -7.53 6.29
N PRO A 248 -17.50 -6.31 5.73
CA PRO A 248 -16.31 -5.53 5.38
C PRO A 248 -15.47 -5.12 6.59
N LEU A 249 -16.12 -4.85 7.73
CA LEU A 249 -15.44 -4.40 8.95
C LEU A 249 -14.71 -5.57 9.63
N LEU A 250 -15.38 -6.71 9.79
CA LEU A 250 -14.80 -7.91 10.39
C LEU A 250 -13.65 -8.46 9.54
N MET A 251 -13.74 -8.37 8.21
CA MET A 251 -12.62 -8.72 7.32
C MET A 251 -11.39 -7.83 7.54
N ARG A 252 -11.58 -6.53 7.77
CA ARG A 252 -10.46 -5.64 8.11
C ARG A 252 -9.86 -5.99 9.47
N CYS A 253 -10.68 -6.28 10.48
CA CYS A 253 -10.21 -6.78 11.77
C CYS A 253 -9.37 -8.07 11.63
N ILE A 254 -9.80 -9.01 10.77
CA ILE A 254 -9.03 -10.22 10.48
C ILE A 254 -7.65 -9.88 9.92
N PHE A 255 -7.57 -8.97 8.94
CA PHE A 255 -6.28 -8.56 8.37
C PHE A 255 -5.36 -7.92 9.41
N ASP A 256 -5.89 -7.05 10.26
CA ASP A 256 -5.11 -6.40 11.32
C ASP A 256 -4.64 -7.42 12.37
N PHE A 257 -5.47 -8.39 12.74
CA PHE A 257 -5.07 -9.46 13.66
C PHE A 257 -4.03 -10.41 13.07
N ILE A 258 -4.06 -10.70 11.76
CA ILE A 258 -2.98 -11.43 11.10
C ILE A 258 -1.66 -10.65 11.17
N ALA A 259 -1.71 -9.34 10.94
CA ALA A 259 -0.52 -8.48 11.03
C ALA A 259 0.06 -8.41 12.46
N LEU A 260 -0.75 -8.65 13.49
CA LEU A 260 -0.36 -8.68 14.90
C LEU A 260 -0.05 -10.10 15.43
N ASP A 261 0.02 -11.12 14.56
CA ASP A 261 0.22 -12.54 14.94
C ASP A 261 -0.90 -13.12 15.84
N LEU A 262 -2.09 -12.51 15.82
CA LEU A 262 -3.27 -12.88 16.61
C LEU A 262 -4.20 -13.85 15.84
N GLU A 263 -3.65 -15.01 15.47
CA GLU A 263 -4.37 -16.00 14.66
C GLU A 263 -5.69 -16.49 15.28
N GLU A 264 -5.74 -16.65 16.60
CA GLU A 264 -6.91 -17.23 17.27
C GLU A 264 -8.11 -16.29 17.18
N GLU A 265 -7.84 -15.01 17.38
CA GLU A 265 -8.80 -13.92 17.29
C GLU A 265 -9.31 -13.81 15.85
N ALA A 266 -8.42 -13.85 14.86
CA ALA A 266 -8.79 -13.90 13.45
C ALA A 266 -9.66 -15.13 13.12
N CYS A 267 -9.32 -16.31 13.67
CA CYS A 267 -10.08 -17.55 13.49
C CYS A 267 -11.49 -17.46 14.08
N ARG A 268 -11.64 -16.85 15.26
CA ARG A 268 -12.95 -16.65 15.89
C ARG A 268 -13.84 -15.77 15.04
N ILE A 269 -13.32 -14.64 14.56
CA ILE A 269 -14.07 -13.73 13.69
C ILE A 269 -14.45 -14.42 12.37
N LEU A 270 -13.52 -15.18 11.77
CA LEU A 270 -13.81 -15.90 10.53
C LEU A 270 -14.89 -16.97 10.74
N LYS A 271 -14.78 -17.80 11.79
CA LYS A 271 -15.81 -18.79 12.15
C LYS A 271 -17.17 -18.14 12.31
N PHE A 272 -17.22 -17.02 13.04
CA PHE A 272 -18.43 -16.24 13.22
C PHE A 272 -18.99 -15.73 11.89
N SER A 273 -18.14 -15.19 11.02
CA SER A 273 -18.51 -14.68 9.70
C SER A 273 -19.07 -15.78 8.79
N LEU A 274 -18.44 -16.95 8.78
CA LEU A 274 -18.89 -18.11 8.01
C LEU A 274 -20.23 -18.65 8.56
N HIS A 275 -20.37 -18.77 9.88
CA HIS A 275 -21.61 -19.22 10.52
C HIS A 275 -22.80 -18.31 10.20
N ASN A 276 -22.57 -17.00 10.13
CA ASN A 276 -23.59 -16.00 9.78
C ASN A 276 -23.73 -15.76 8.27
N ASN A 277 -23.21 -16.65 7.42
CA ASN A 277 -23.29 -16.56 5.96
C ASN A 277 -22.79 -15.23 5.37
N MET A 278 -21.81 -14.58 6.01
CA MET A 278 -21.20 -13.37 5.49
C MET A 278 -20.44 -13.66 4.19
N ARG A 279 -20.58 -12.77 3.20
CA ARG A 279 -19.94 -12.92 1.89
C ARG A 279 -18.53 -12.36 1.93
N ILE A 280 -17.54 -13.21 1.69
CA ILE A 280 -16.15 -12.80 1.50
C ILE A 280 -15.96 -12.54 0.01
N SER A 281 -15.48 -11.34 -0.36
CA SER A 281 -15.22 -11.02 -1.76
C SER A 281 -14.04 -11.86 -2.29
N SER A 282 -13.97 -12.10 -3.60
CA SER A 282 -12.84 -12.82 -4.21
C SER A 282 -11.51 -12.11 -3.96
N GLY A 283 -11.51 -10.77 -3.97
CA GLY A 283 -10.35 -9.94 -3.65
C GLY A 283 -9.92 -10.10 -2.18
N ASP A 284 -10.86 -10.08 -1.25
CA ASP A 284 -10.56 -10.29 0.17
C ASP A 284 -10.08 -11.71 0.46
N LEU A 285 -10.64 -12.72 -0.22
CA LEU A 285 -10.20 -14.11 -0.10
C LEU A 285 -8.76 -14.31 -0.62
N SER A 286 -8.45 -13.74 -1.79
CA SER A 286 -7.09 -13.74 -2.36
C SER A 286 -6.10 -13.08 -1.39
N ARG A 287 -6.44 -11.88 -0.89
CA ARG A 287 -5.63 -11.16 0.08
C ARG A 287 -5.45 -11.94 1.38
N LEU A 288 -6.52 -12.55 1.89
CA LEU A 288 -6.51 -13.37 3.09
C LEU A 288 -5.56 -14.57 2.91
N ASN A 289 -5.69 -15.32 1.81
CA ASN A 289 -4.83 -16.45 1.51
C ASN A 289 -3.35 -16.05 1.42
N CYS A 290 -3.05 -14.94 0.74
CA CYS A 290 -1.69 -14.42 0.62
C CYS A 290 -1.12 -14.02 2.00
N LEU A 291 -1.88 -13.28 2.81
CA LEU A 291 -1.46 -12.89 4.16
C LEU A 291 -1.27 -14.11 5.06
N CYS A 292 -2.19 -15.08 4.99
CA CYS A 292 -2.05 -16.29 5.78
C CYS A 292 -0.84 -17.13 5.37
N GLN A 293 -0.48 -17.18 4.08
CA GLN A 293 0.73 -17.84 3.61
C GLN A 293 1.98 -17.13 4.16
N LYS A 294 2.05 -15.80 3.97
CA LYS A 294 3.20 -15.00 4.43
C LYS A 294 3.40 -15.04 5.94
N SER A 295 2.32 -14.99 6.70
CA SER A 295 2.36 -14.95 8.17
C SER A 295 2.27 -16.34 8.81
N GLY A 296 2.10 -17.41 8.04
CA GLY A 296 1.95 -18.77 8.59
C GLY A 296 0.65 -19.02 9.36
N MET A 297 -0.44 -18.31 9.03
CA MET A 297 -1.76 -18.39 9.69
C MET A 297 -2.56 -19.62 9.24
N MET A 298 -2.11 -20.80 9.67
CA MET A 298 -2.66 -22.05 9.20
C MET A 298 -4.09 -22.37 9.68
N LYS A 299 -4.42 -22.18 10.95
CA LYS A 299 -5.78 -22.40 11.49
C LYS A 299 -6.80 -21.60 10.70
N LEU A 300 -6.41 -20.39 10.28
CA LEU A 300 -7.27 -19.54 9.46
C LEU A 300 -7.47 -20.12 8.05
N ARG A 301 -6.40 -20.59 7.41
CA ARG A 301 -6.49 -21.29 6.10
C ARG A 301 -7.29 -22.59 6.18
N LEU A 302 -7.12 -23.36 7.27
CA LEU A 302 -7.89 -24.59 7.51
C LEU A 302 -9.39 -24.31 7.60
N LEU A 303 -9.76 -23.21 8.25
CA LEU A 303 -11.16 -22.81 8.36
C LEU A 303 -11.75 -22.43 7.01
N LEU A 304 -11.00 -21.71 6.17
CA LEU A 304 -11.42 -21.39 4.80
C LEU A 304 -11.54 -22.64 3.94
N ALA A 305 -10.55 -23.52 3.98
CA ALA A 305 -10.52 -24.75 3.18
C ALA A 305 -11.66 -25.72 3.54
N ARG A 306 -12.08 -25.75 4.81
CA ARG A 306 -13.21 -26.59 5.27
C ARG A 306 -14.57 -26.00 4.91
N ASP A 307 -14.65 -24.73 4.55
CA ASP A 307 -15.91 -24.10 4.18
C ASP A 307 -16.35 -24.53 2.78
N LYS A 308 -17.60 -24.94 2.63
CA LYS A 308 -18.12 -25.46 1.34
C LYS A 308 -18.20 -24.39 0.24
N LYS A 309 -18.23 -23.10 0.57
CA LYS A 309 -18.37 -22.00 -0.40
C LYS A 309 -17.02 -21.48 -0.89
N TYR A 310 -15.99 -21.55 -0.05
CA TYR A 310 -14.68 -20.96 -0.33
C TYR A 310 -13.55 -21.99 -0.36
N GLY A 311 -13.81 -23.21 0.08
CA GLY A 311 -12.85 -24.29 0.07
C GLY A 311 -12.55 -24.75 -1.34
N ASP A 312 -11.26 -24.93 -1.63
CA ASP A 312 -10.82 -25.70 -2.77
C ASP A 312 -10.98 -27.19 -2.42
N ALA A 313 -11.72 -27.93 -3.25
CA ALA A 313 -11.99 -29.36 -3.04
C ALA A 313 -10.70 -30.20 -2.99
N ASP A 314 -9.62 -29.67 -3.59
CA ASP A 314 -8.29 -30.29 -3.61
C ASP A 314 -7.33 -29.68 -2.59
N TYR A 315 -7.80 -28.83 -1.66
CA TYR A 315 -6.94 -28.23 -0.63
C TYR A 315 -6.37 -29.29 0.32
N ARG A 316 -5.15 -29.72 0.02
CA ARG A 316 -4.37 -30.57 0.92
C ARG A 316 -3.70 -29.70 1.96
N VAL A 317 -4.07 -29.95 3.21
CA VAL A 317 -3.32 -29.47 4.37
C VAL A 317 -1.95 -30.13 4.31
N SER A 318 -0.94 -29.38 3.87
CA SER A 318 0.44 -29.87 3.88
C SER A 318 0.80 -30.33 5.28
N TRP A 319 1.37 -31.53 5.39
CA TRP A 319 1.79 -32.17 6.65
C TRP A 319 2.80 -31.33 7.46
N LYS A 320 3.39 -30.30 6.85
CA LYS A 320 4.31 -29.32 7.45
C LYS A 320 3.62 -28.19 8.23
N THR A 321 2.32 -28.32 8.48
CA THR A 321 1.53 -27.29 9.15
C THR A 321 1.69 -27.35 10.66
N PHE A 322 2.88 -26.96 11.07
CA PHE A 322 3.28 -26.97 12.47
C PHE A 322 2.75 -25.79 13.25
N GLN A 323 2.72 -26.03 14.56
CA GLN A 323 1.85 -25.42 15.53
C GLN A 323 2.33 -24.00 15.89
N LYS A 324 1.39 -23.11 16.18
CA LYS A 324 1.58 -21.69 16.56
C LYS A 324 2.64 -21.46 17.67
N GLU A 325 2.97 -22.50 18.43
CA GLU A 325 3.86 -22.47 19.60
C GLU A 325 5.31 -22.86 19.31
N LEU A 326 5.63 -23.33 18.11
CA LEU A 326 6.99 -23.77 17.79
C LEU A 326 7.91 -22.58 17.51
N CYS A 327 9.06 -22.56 18.17
CA CYS A 327 10.12 -21.63 17.85
C CYS A 327 10.93 -22.13 16.64
N PHE A 328 11.79 -21.29 16.07
CA PHE A 328 12.55 -21.64 14.86
C PHE A 328 13.34 -22.95 15.00
N SER A 329 13.98 -23.21 16.14
CA SER A 329 14.70 -24.48 16.37
C SER A 329 13.79 -25.71 16.33
N ASP A 330 12.55 -25.59 16.78
CA ASP A 330 11.61 -26.71 16.80
C ASP A 330 11.23 -27.09 15.36
N TYR A 331 11.04 -26.11 14.49
CA TYR A 331 10.82 -26.36 13.06
C TYR A 331 12.01 -27.07 12.41
N ILE A 332 13.24 -26.67 12.72
CA ILE A 332 14.44 -27.32 12.16
C ILE A 332 14.52 -28.78 12.58
N LYS A 333 14.38 -29.08 13.88
CA LYS A 333 14.38 -30.46 14.41
C LYS A 333 13.32 -31.32 13.73
N LEU A 334 12.17 -30.73 13.51
CA LEU A 334 11.01 -31.42 12.97
C LEU A 334 11.11 -31.69 11.47
N PHE A 335 11.73 -30.78 10.72
CA PHE A 335 12.11 -31.02 9.33
C PHE A 335 13.17 -32.12 9.22
N GLU A 336 14.07 -32.18 10.19
CA GLU A 336 15.09 -33.22 10.30
C GLU A 336 14.45 -34.59 10.59
N GLU A 337 13.60 -34.68 11.62
CA GLU A 337 12.85 -35.89 11.99
C GLU A 337 11.97 -36.41 10.84
N SER A 338 11.38 -35.47 10.08
CA SER A 338 10.50 -35.80 8.95
C SER A 338 11.24 -36.05 7.65
N ASN A 339 12.57 -35.94 7.64
CA ASN A 339 13.44 -36.12 6.47
C ASN A 339 12.96 -35.34 5.23
N VAL A 340 12.62 -34.06 5.42
CA VAL A 340 12.14 -33.18 4.34
C VAL A 340 13.23 -32.97 3.29
N ASN A 341 12.89 -33.15 2.01
CA ASN A 341 13.77 -32.71 0.92
C ASN A 341 13.38 -31.33 0.35
N PHE A 342 14.13 -30.28 0.72
CA PHE A 342 13.88 -28.91 0.23
C PHE A 342 14.36 -28.64 -1.21
N PHE A 343 15.09 -29.57 -1.84
CA PHE A 343 15.42 -29.45 -3.26
C PHE A 343 14.23 -29.76 -4.17
N ASP A 344 13.27 -30.58 -3.69
CA ASP A 344 12.09 -30.99 -4.45
C ASP A 344 10.80 -30.31 -3.98
N GLU A 345 10.82 -29.71 -2.78
CA GLU A 345 9.66 -29.11 -2.12
C GLU A 345 9.07 -27.95 -2.94
N LEU A 346 7.73 -27.94 -3.04
CA LEU A 346 6.96 -26.96 -3.81
C LEU A 346 6.21 -25.95 -2.93
N HIS A 347 6.32 -26.08 -1.60
CA HIS A 347 5.60 -25.25 -0.65
C HIS A 347 6.52 -24.22 0.01
N ASP A 348 6.13 -22.95 -0.16
CA ASP A 348 6.81 -21.79 0.40
C ASP A 348 6.83 -21.82 1.93
N MET A 349 8.03 -21.60 2.49
CA MET A 349 8.33 -21.59 3.92
C MET A 349 8.76 -20.20 4.40
N ASP A 350 8.52 -19.15 3.63
CA ASP A 350 8.92 -17.78 3.95
C ASP A 350 8.36 -17.27 5.29
N PHE A 351 7.25 -17.85 5.79
CA PHE A 351 6.72 -17.53 7.12
C PHE A 351 7.73 -17.78 8.26
N LEU A 352 8.68 -18.69 8.07
CA LEU A 352 9.73 -18.96 9.06
C LEU A 352 10.67 -17.77 9.26
N GLN A 353 10.75 -16.84 8.30
CA GLN A 353 11.47 -15.58 8.50
C GLN A 353 10.88 -14.79 9.67
N ASN A 354 9.57 -14.88 9.90
CA ASN A 354 8.91 -14.22 11.04
C ASN A 354 9.19 -14.91 12.39
N LYS A 355 9.79 -16.11 12.38
CA LYS A 355 10.22 -16.82 13.60
C LYS A 355 11.69 -16.58 13.92
N LEU A 356 12.42 -15.89 13.04
CA LEU A 356 13.79 -15.44 13.30
C LEU A 356 13.77 -14.17 14.16
N PRO A 357 14.85 -13.91 14.92
CA PRO A 357 14.96 -12.72 15.75
C PRO A 357 14.74 -11.42 14.96
N THR A 358 13.79 -10.60 15.42
CA THR A 358 13.47 -9.30 14.79
C THR A 358 14.22 -8.12 15.44
N GLU A 359 14.69 -8.29 16.68
CA GLU A 359 15.51 -7.30 17.38
C GLU A 359 16.97 -7.32 16.87
N HIS A 360 17.65 -6.17 16.96
CA HIS A 360 19.05 -6.02 16.55
C HIS A 360 20.01 -6.83 17.45
N MET A 361 20.08 -8.14 17.23
CA MET A 361 21.05 -9.01 17.88
C MET A 361 22.47 -8.64 17.45
N ASN A 362 23.37 -8.57 18.42
CA ASN A 362 24.80 -8.45 18.17
C ASN A 362 25.37 -9.79 17.64
N LEU A 363 26.65 -9.78 17.26
CA LEU A 363 27.32 -10.96 16.69
C LEU A 363 27.24 -12.18 17.63
N ASP A 364 27.47 -11.99 18.93
CA ASP A 364 27.45 -13.10 19.89
C ASP A 364 26.05 -13.69 20.08
N GLY A 365 25.01 -12.84 20.07
CA GLY A 365 23.61 -13.29 20.08
C GLY A 365 23.28 -14.14 18.86
N TRP A 366 23.74 -13.73 17.68
CA TRP A 366 23.59 -14.53 16.46
C TRP A 366 24.36 -15.85 16.52
N ARG A 367 25.60 -15.85 17.05
CA ARG A 367 26.39 -17.08 17.22
C ARG A 367 25.67 -18.08 18.13
N SER A 368 25.22 -17.64 19.30
CA SER A 368 24.46 -18.49 20.23
C SER A 368 23.15 -18.98 19.62
N PHE A 369 22.44 -18.13 18.87
CA PHE A 369 21.23 -18.54 18.16
C PHE A 369 21.51 -19.61 17.11
N ILE A 370 22.56 -19.45 16.31
CA ILE A 370 22.95 -20.42 15.28
C ILE A 370 23.36 -21.75 15.91
N GLU A 371 24.18 -21.72 16.96
CA GLU A 371 24.58 -22.94 17.68
C GLU A 371 23.39 -23.71 18.25
N PHE A 372 22.35 -23.00 18.72
CA PHE A 372 21.14 -23.60 19.26
C PHE A 372 20.17 -24.13 18.19
N THR A 373 20.17 -23.52 17.00
CA THR A 373 19.15 -23.77 15.96
C THR A 373 19.64 -24.57 14.77
N LYS A 374 20.96 -24.71 14.58
CA LYS A 374 21.53 -25.38 13.41
C LYS A 374 21.08 -26.85 13.33
N PRO A 375 20.78 -27.37 12.13
CA PRO A 375 20.52 -28.80 11.94
C PRO A 375 21.73 -29.63 12.36
N THR A 376 21.53 -30.91 12.69
CA THR A 376 22.67 -31.79 12.99
C THR A 376 23.53 -32.02 11.74
N PRO A 377 24.82 -32.39 11.89
CA PRO A 377 25.66 -32.74 10.74
C PRO A 377 25.12 -33.91 9.90
N GLN A 378 24.26 -34.76 10.47
CA GLN A 378 23.63 -35.90 9.80
C GLN A 378 22.31 -35.52 9.10
N ALA A 379 21.78 -34.33 9.32
CA ALA A 379 20.58 -33.83 8.68
C ALA A 379 20.73 -33.81 7.14
N PRO A 380 19.64 -33.88 6.36
CA PRO A 380 19.72 -33.80 4.89
C PRO A 380 20.40 -32.51 4.40
N ASP A 381 21.20 -32.61 3.34
CA ASP A 381 21.89 -31.47 2.72
C ASP A 381 20.92 -30.34 2.33
N SER A 382 19.72 -30.71 1.90
CA SER A 382 18.68 -29.74 1.53
C SER A 382 18.14 -28.96 2.72
N LEU A 383 18.06 -29.56 3.91
CA LEU A 383 17.69 -28.85 5.14
C LEU A 383 18.81 -27.91 5.60
N ARG A 384 20.08 -28.32 5.51
CA ARG A 384 21.21 -27.45 5.87
C ARG A 384 21.33 -26.26 4.93
N ALA A 385 21.17 -26.49 3.62
CA ALA A 385 21.09 -25.42 2.61
C ALA A 385 19.89 -24.49 2.87
N PHE A 386 18.70 -25.05 3.14
CA PHE A 386 17.50 -24.27 3.46
C PHE A 386 17.71 -23.38 4.71
N TYR A 387 18.23 -23.95 5.80
CA TYR A 387 18.54 -23.23 7.03
C TYR A 387 19.46 -22.04 6.77
N LEU A 388 20.56 -22.28 6.05
CA LEU A 388 21.53 -21.24 5.74
C LEU A 388 20.92 -20.14 4.87
N ASN A 389 20.16 -20.51 3.84
CA ASN A 389 19.49 -19.57 2.95
C ASN A 389 18.50 -18.68 3.73
N MET A 390 17.74 -19.27 4.65
CA MET A 390 16.79 -18.55 5.50
C MET A 390 17.47 -17.53 6.41
N LEU A 391 18.56 -17.93 7.08
CA LEU A 391 19.34 -17.03 7.92
C LEU A 391 19.93 -15.88 7.11
N LEU A 392 20.61 -16.17 5.99
CA LEU A 392 21.26 -15.14 5.17
C LEU A 392 20.23 -14.19 4.56
N THR A 393 19.09 -14.70 4.08
CA THR A 393 18.00 -13.87 3.55
C THR A 393 17.47 -12.91 4.62
N HIS A 394 17.28 -13.41 5.84
CA HIS A 394 16.83 -12.58 6.96
C HIS A 394 17.87 -11.55 7.37
N ILE A 395 19.13 -11.96 7.52
CA ILE A 395 20.20 -11.06 7.99
C ILE A 395 20.50 -9.96 6.95
N THR A 396 20.45 -10.27 5.66
CA THR A 396 20.65 -9.28 4.58
C THR A 396 19.49 -8.30 4.41
N SER A 397 18.34 -8.59 5.03
CA SER A 397 17.26 -7.61 5.15
C SER A 397 17.65 -6.44 6.08
N PHE A 398 18.57 -6.65 7.03
CA PHE A 398 19.15 -5.60 7.86
C PHE A 398 20.14 -4.73 7.06
N ARG A 399 20.23 -3.43 7.39
CA ARG A 399 21.00 -2.44 6.63
C ARG A 399 22.53 -2.53 6.80
N TYR A 400 23.05 -3.35 7.72
CA TYR A 400 24.46 -3.33 8.12
C TYR A 400 25.30 -4.43 7.44
N LEU A 401 25.99 -4.10 6.35
CA LEU A 401 26.86 -5.04 5.62
C LEU A 401 27.99 -5.64 6.49
N GLY A 402 28.50 -4.89 7.47
CA GLY A 402 29.52 -5.40 8.39
C GLY A 402 29.04 -6.61 9.21
N LEU A 403 27.79 -6.59 9.68
CA LEU A 403 27.20 -7.73 10.37
C LEU A 403 26.99 -8.91 9.41
N VAL A 404 26.50 -8.63 8.19
CA VAL A 404 26.30 -9.65 7.15
C VAL A 404 27.59 -10.37 6.83
N THR A 405 28.68 -9.64 6.55
CA THR A 405 29.99 -10.24 6.19
C THR A 405 30.63 -10.99 7.35
N LEU A 406 30.50 -10.50 8.59
CA LEU A 406 30.95 -11.21 9.79
C LEU A 406 30.21 -12.53 9.99
N LEU A 407 28.88 -12.52 9.86
CA LEU A 407 28.07 -13.73 10.01
C LEU A 407 28.28 -14.70 8.85
N TRP A 408 28.42 -14.19 7.63
CA TRP A 408 28.73 -15.02 6.47
C TRP A 408 30.09 -15.72 6.64
N LYS A 409 31.12 -14.99 7.08
CA LYS A 409 32.42 -15.59 7.44
C LYS A 409 32.28 -16.64 8.54
N TYR A 410 31.55 -16.33 9.62
CA TYR A 410 31.35 -17.27 10.72
C TYR A 410 30.65 -18.56 10.25
N LEU A 411 29.60 -18.45 9.45
CA LEU A 411 28.87 -19.60 8.92
C LEU A 411 29.72 -20.45 7.98
N LEU A 412 30.43 -19.83 7.04
CA LEU A 412 31.17 -20.57 6.02
C LEU A 412 32.53 -21.07 6.50
N VAL A 413 33.29 -20.22 7.19
CA VAL A 413 34.66 -20.53 7.61
C VAL A 413 34.65 -21.22 8.98
N ASP A 414 34.06 -20.57 9.99
CA ASP A 414 34.18 -21.05 11.37
C ASP A 414 33.29 -22.29 11.63
N LEU A 415 32.11 -22.35 10.99
CA LEU A 415 31.19 -23.50 11.06
C LEU A 415 31.30 -24.47 9.87
N GLN A 416 32.22 -24.23 8.92
CA GLN A 416 32.50 -25.11 7.78
C GLN A 416 31.28 -25.42 6.89
N MET A 417 30.35 -24.47 6.72
CA MET A 417 29.10 -24.66 5.96
C MET A 417 29.19 -24.27 4.47
N VAL A 418 30.37 -24.22 3.87
CA VAL A 418 30.55 -23.83 2.46
C VAL A 418 29.81 -24.77 1.51
N SER A 419 29.86 -26.09 1.72
CA SER A 419 29.13 -27.05 0.86
C SER A 419 27.62 -26.83 0.94
N ASP A 420 27.10 -26.55 2.14
CA ASP A 420 25.69 -26.21 2.36
C ASP A 420 25.32 -24.90 1.64
N PHE A 421 26.21 -23.90 1.65
CA PHE A 421 26.05 -22.65 0.91
C PHE A 421 26.00 -22.84 -0.60
N LEU A 422 26.92 -23.62 -1.16
CA LEU A 422 26.97 -23.92 -2.60
C LEU A 422 25.75 -24.72 -3.06
N ASN A 423 25.05 -25.42 -2.15
CA ASN A 423 23.80 -26.10 -2.43
C ASN A 423 22.56 -25.20 -2.36
N THR A 424 22.64 -23.99 -1.80
CA THR A 424 21.48 -23.07 -1.70
C THR A 424 20.82 -22.74 -3.05
N PRO A 425 21.52 -22.59 -4.19
CA PRO A 425 20.87 -22.33 -5.48
C PRO A 425 20.05 -23.52 -5.99
N ARG A 426 20.22 -24.73 -5.42
CA ARG A 426 19.43 -25.92 -5.77
C ARG A 426 18.06 -25.94 -5.09
N LEU A 427 17.76 -24.98 -4.21
CA LEU A 427 16.45 -24.85 -3.57
C LEU A 427 15.41 -24.39 -4.61
N LYS A 428 14.34 -25.18 -4.78
CA LYS A 428 13.37 -25.07 -5.87
C LYS A 428 12.65 -23.72 -5.97
N GLU A 429 12.49 -23.02 -4.86
CA GLU A 429 11.68 -21.80 -4.76
C GLU A 429 12.49 -20.49 -4.80
N LYS A 430 13.82 -20.54 -4.82
CA LYS A 430 14.66 -19.36 -4.47
C LYS A 430 15.74 -18.98 -5.48
N SER A 431 15.56 -19.26 -6.77
CA SER A 431 16.60 -19.00 -7.80
C SER A 431 17.18 -17.58 -7.75
N ASN A 432 16.36 -16.56 -7.45
CA ASN A 432 16.78 -15.15 -7.43
C ASN A 432 17.13 -14.61 -6.03
N ASN A 433 17.02 -15.44 -4.99
CA ASN A 433 17.29 -15.09 -3.58
C ASN A 433 18.06 -16.23 -2.88
N ALA A 434 19.01 -16.84 -3.59
CA ALA A 434 19.85 -17.91 -3.10
C ALA A 434 21.33 -17.70 -3.40
N GLY A 435 22.20 -18.35 -2.64
CA GLY A 435 23.65 -18.26 -2.79
C GLY A 435 24.15 -16.83 -2.72
N PHE A 436 24.97 -16.45 -3.70
CA PHE A 436 25.55 -15.11 -3.77
C PHE A 436 24.53 -14.00 -4.07
N HIS A 437 23.38 -14.30 -4.68
CA HIS A 437 22.33 -13.30 -4.97
C HIS A 437 21.86 -12.57 -3.70
N ILE A 438 21.79 -13.28 -2.57
CA ILE A 438 21.37 -12.74 -1.28
C ILE A 438 22.26 -11.57 -0.83
N LEU A 439 23.56 -11.63 -1.13
CA LEU A 439 24.53 -10.64 -0.67
C LEU A 439 24.37 -9.29 -1.38
N PHE A 440 23.97 -9.28 -2.67
CA PHE A 440 23.85 -8.03 -3.43
C PHE A 440 22.81 -7.08 -2.84
N ASN A 441 21.72 -7.59 -2.27
CA ASN A 441 20.70 -6.75 -1.63
C ASN A 441 21.25 -5.94 -0.44
N SER A 442 22.18 -6.50 0.34
CA SER A 442 22.80 -5.77 1.46
C SER A 442 23.89 -4.80 0.96
N ILE A 443 24.64 -5.19 -0.08
CA ILE A 443 25.63 -4.34 -0.76
C ILE A 443 24.97 -3.06 -1.31
N GLY A 444 23.83 -3.17 -2.00
CA GLY A 444 23.15 -2.02 -2.59
C GLY A 444 22.55 -1.03 -1.59
N LYS A 445 22.46 -1.38 -0.30
CA LYS A 445 21.91 -0.53 0.76
C LYS A 445 22.97 0.08 1.67
N SER A 446 24.23 -0.34 1.54
CA SER A 446 25.28 0.00 2.51
C SER A 446 26.24 1.06 1.97
N SER A 447 26.59 2.01 2.85
CA SER A 447 27.57 3.06 2.62
C SER A 447 29.04 2.59 2.68
N ALA A 448 29.27 1.30 2.89
CA ALA A 448 30.58 0.69 3.07
C ALA A 448 30.73 -0.57 2.21
N ALA A 449 30.33 -0.47 0.94
CA ALA A 449 30.13 -1.64 0.08
C ALA A 449 30.65 -1.51 -1.37
N LYS A 450 31.29 -0.41 -1.75
CA LYS A 450 31.74 -0.19 -3.13
C LYS A 450 32.85 -1.17 -3.53
N LEU A 451 33.88 -1.25 -2.70
CA LEU A 451 35.02 -2.14 -2.90
C LEU A 451 34.60 -3.59 -2.66
N THR A 452 33.85 -3.83 -1.58
CA THR A 452 33.31 -5.16 -1.26
C THR A 452 32.42 -5.69 -2.40
N GLY A 453 31.54 -4.85 -2.96
CA GLY A 453 30.69 -5.21 -4.09
C GLY A 453 31.48 -5.49 -5.37
N TYR A 454 32.51 -4.70 -5.64
CA TYR A 454 33.39 -4.91 -6.80
C TYR A 454 34.15 -6.23 -6.69
N GLU A 455 34.68 -6.55 -5.51
CA GLU A 455 35.40 -7.80 -5.30
C GLU A 455 34.50 -9.02 -5.46
N LEU A 456 33.29 -8.99 -4.90
CA LEU A 456 32.31 -10.06 -5.09
C LEU A 456 31.97 -10.23 -6.58
N PHE A 457 31.71 -9.12 -7.27
CA PHE A 457 31.44 -9.12 -8.70
C PHE A 457 32.61 -9.71 -9.50
N ALA A 458 33.84 -9.27 -9.23
CA ALA A 458 35.05 -9.72 -9.92
C ALA A 458 35.30 -11.21 -9.70
N PHE A 459 35.14 -11.71 -8.48
CA PHE A 459 35.22 -13.13 -8.18
C PHE A 459 34.19 -13.93 -8.98
N LEU A 460 32.93 -13.52 -8.98
CA LEU A 460 31.85 -14.25 -9.66
C LEU A 460 31.96 -14.20 -11.19
N LYS A 461 32.48 -13.10 -11.75
CA LYS A 461 32.63 -12.93 -13.19
C LYS A 461 33.88 -13.61 -13.74
N ASN A 462 35.00 -13.56 -13.01
CA ASN A 462 36.30 -14.00 -13.53
C ASN A 462 36.77 -15.34 -12.96
N ASP A 463 36.64 -15.54 -11.64
CA ASP A 463 37.23 -16.70 -10.97
C ASP A 463 36.24 -17.88 -10.89
N TYR A 464 34.99 -17.61 -10.50
CA TYR A 464 33.95 -18.62 -10.29
C TYR A 464 33.66 -19.49 -11.53
N PRO A 465 33.66 -18.98 -12.77
CA PRO A 465 33.49 -19.82 -13.96
C PRO A 465 34.59 -20.87 -14.12
N GLY A 466 35.82 -20.57 -13.69
CA GLY A 466 36.95 -21.50 -13.70
C GLY A 466 36.88 -22.58 -12.63
N LEU A 467 36.00 -22.43 -11.64
CA LEU A 467 35.76 -23.38 -10.55
C LEU A 467 34.55 -24.30 -10.83
N ARG A 468 33.92 -24.18 -12.01
CA ARG A 468 32.73 -24.97 -12.36
C ARG A 468 33.07 -26.46 -12.44
N SER A 469 32.36 -27.25 -11.65
CA SER A 469 32.30 -28.72 -11.75
C SER A 469 30.85 -29.15 -11.94
N ASN A 470 30.61 -30.39 -12.40
CA ASN A 470 29.25 -30.95 -12.53
C ASN A 470 28.48 -30.97 -11.19
N ALA A 471 29.15 -30.75 -10.05
CA ALA A 471 28.56 -30.77 -8.72
C ALA A 471 27.91 -29.43 -8.31
N TYR A 472 28.28 -28.30 -8.92
CA TYR A 472 27.83 -26.97 -8.51
C TYR A 472 27.19 -26.17 -9.65
N PRO A 473 26.06 -25.48 -9.42
CA PRO A 473 25.38 -24.70 -10.44
C PRO A 473 26.20 -23.48 -10.88
N SER A 474 26.00 -23.06 -12.14
CA SER A 474 26.52 -21.78 -12.65
C SER A 474 25.92 -20.60 -11.88
N PHE A 475 26.70 -19.53 -11.76
CA PHE A 475 26.20 -18.25 -11.30
C PHE A 475 25.99 -17.34 -12.52
N ASP A 476 24.77 -16.83 -12.67
CA ASP A 476 24.38 -15.90 -13.73
C ASP A 476 23.79 -14.65 -13.08
N PHE A 477 24.36 -13.48 -13.37
CA PHE A 477 23.88 -12.23 -12.79
C PHE A 477 22.45 -11.93 -13.23
N THR A 478 21.62 -11.44 -12.31
CA THR A 478 20.27 -10.95 -12.59
C THR A 478 20.23 -9.42 -12.69
N GLU A 479 19.16 -8.88 -13.26
CA GLU A 479 18.93 -7.43 -13.28
C GLU A 479 18.92 -6.82 -11.86
N SER A 480 18.43 -7.58 -10.87
CA SER A 480 18.37 -7.14 -9.47
C SER A 480 19.75 -7.03 -8.84
N ASP A 481 20.68 -7.93 -9.20
CA ASP A 481 22.06 -7.88 -8.74
C ASP A 481 22.76 -6.63 -9.28
N TYR A 482 22.62 -6.38 -10.59
CA TYR A 482 23.15 -5.18 -11.24
C TYR A 482 22.59 -3.88 -10.65
N CYS A 483 21.27 -3.80 -10.44
CA CYS A 483 20.66 -2.65 -9.78
C CYS A 483 21.24 -2.41 -8.38
N SER A 484 21.52 -3.47 -7.63
CA SER A 484 22.08 -3.36 -6.28
C SER A 484 23.55 -2.94 -6.31
N LEU A 485 24.33 -3.49 -7.25
CA LEU A 485 25.73 -3.10 -7.45
C LEU A 485 25.85 -1.63 -7.86
N ILE A 486 25.05 -1.15 -8.82
CA ILE A 486 25.00 0.27 -9.21
C ILE A 486 24.68 1.14 -7.98
N LYS A 487 23.65 0.79 -7.21
CA LYS A 487 23.27 1.56 -6.01
C LYS A 487 24.36 1.64 -4.95
N SER A 488 25.19 0.60 -4.81
CA SER A 488 26.29 0.63 -3.86
C SER A 488 27.30 1.76 -4.14
N THR A 489 27.39 2.22 -5.39
CA THR A 489 28.29 3.30 -5.80
C THR A 489 27.80 4.71 -5.49
N PHE A 490 26.52 4.88 -5.10
CA PHE A 490 25.90 6.18 -4.85
C PHE A 490 26.16 6.75 -3.45
N TRP A 491 27.16 6.29 -2.70
CA TRP A 491 27.54 6.90 -1.42
C TRP A 491 28.77 7.77 -1.62
N GLY A 492 28.87 8.94 -1.01
CA GLY A 492 29.98 9.87 -1.28
C GLY A 492 29.90 10.57 -2.65
N SER A 493 30.98 11.28 -3.02
CA SER A 493 31.08 12.14 -4.21
C SER A 493 31.38 11.38 -5.50
N ASP A 494 31.98 10.21 -5.40
CA ASP A 494 32.47 9.32 -6.47
C ASP A 494 31.37 8.43 -7.09
N HIS A 495 30.14 8.95 -7.21
CA HIS A 495 28.98 8.26 -7.81
C HIS A 495 29.20 7.81 -9.26
N HIS A 496 30.15 8.41 -9.98
CA HIS A 496 30.56 7.99 -11.33
C HIS A 496 31.14 6.57 -11.37
N ALA A 497 31.49 5.97 -10.22
CA ALA A 497 31.80 4.53 -10.17
C ALA A 497 30.63 3.65 -10.66
N ALA A 498 29.39 4.16 -10.68
CA ALA A 498 28.22 3.50 -11.27
C ALA A 498 28.44 3.08 -12.73
N TYR A 499 29.21 3.86 -13.51
CA TYR A 499 29.48 3.59 -14.92
C TYR A 499 30.20 2.25 -15.14
N PHE A 500 30.99 1.77 -14.17
CA PHE A 500 31.57 0.44 -14.22
C PHE A 500 30.48 -0.63 -14.34
N TYR A 501 29.51 -0.64 -13.42
CA TYR A 501 28.45 -1.67 -13.41
C TYR A 501 27.46 -1.51 -14.56
N LEU A 502 27.19 -0.27 -15.01
CA LEU A 502 26.38 -0.02 -16.19
C LEU A 502 27.03 -0.58 -17.46
N PHE A 503 28.35 -0.39 -17.62
CA PHE A 503 29.10 -0.99 -18.72
C PHE A 503 28.95 -2.51 -18.71
N GLN A 504 29.16 -3.14 -17.55
CA GLN A 504 29.05 -4.59 -17.39
C GLN A 504 27.61 -5.09 -17.66
N TYR A 505 26.60 -4.35 -17.22
CA TYR A 505 25.19 -4.65 -17.50
C TYR A 505 24.89 -4.63 -19.00
N PHE A 506 25.31 -3.58 -19.71
CA PHE A 506 25.06 -3.48 -21.15
C PHE A 506 25.80 -4.54 -21.97
N ALA A 507 27.01 -4.91 -21.55
CA ALA A 507 27.76 -6.01 -22.16
C ALA A 507 27.05 -7.36 -21.98
N ASP A 508 26.55 -7.64 -20.77
CA ASP A 508 25.98 -8.94 -20.45
C ASP A 508 24.52 -9.08 -20.90
N MET A 509 23.70 -8.03 -20.69
CA MET A 509 22.23 -8.08 -20.81
C MET A 509 21.66 -7.12 -21.85
N GLY A 510 22.43 -6.19 -22.42
CA GLY A 510 21.89 -5.13 -23.28
C GLY A 510 21.12 -5.64 -24.51
N HIS A 511 21.56 -6.76 -25.09
CA HIS A 511 20.88 -7.42 -26.22
C HIS A 511 19.51 -8.02 -25.85
N GLN A 512 19.29 -8.40 -24.59
CA GLN A 512 18.02 -9.00 -24.12
C GLN A 512 16.89 -7.98 -23.95
N LEU A 513 17.21 -6.69 -24.06
CA LEU A 513 16.28 -5.59 -23.86
C LEU A 513 15.52 -5.18 -25.13
N ILE A 514 15.81 -5.83 -26.26
CA ILE A 514 15.04 -5.68 -27.49
C ILE A 514 13.80 -6.56 -27.40
N THR A 515 12.63 -5.96 -27.52
CA THR A 515 11.34 -6.63 -27.70
C THR A 515 10.75 -6.23 -29.04
N VAL A 516 10.16 -7.17 -29.77
CA VAL A 516 9.47 -6.89 -31.02
C VAL A 516 7.98 -6.86 -30.76
N ASP A 517 7.32 -5.77 -31.12
CA ASP A 517 5.86 -5.64 -30.97
C ASP A 517 5.09 -6.42 -32.05
N ASP A 518 3.76 -6.51 -31.91
CA ASP A 518 2.88 -7.18 -32.89
C ASP A 518 2.95 -6.55 -34.30
N THR A 519 3.53 -5.35 -34.43
CA THR A 519 3.74 -4.64 -35.70
C THR A 519 5.12 -4.89 -36.31
N ASN A 520 5.90 -5.79 -35.71
CA ASN A 520 7.27 -6.12 -36.09
C ASN A 520 8.25 -4.94 -35.96
N THR A 521 7.94 -4.00 -35.05
CA THR A 521 8.80 -2.86 -34.73
C THR A 521 9.65 -3.23 -33.51
N PRO A 522 11.00 -3.22 -33.61
CA PRO A 522 11.86 -3.46 -32.46
C PRO A 522 11.81 -2.25 -31.51
N GLU A 523 11.55 -2.50 -30.24
CA GLU A 523 11.68 -1.55 -29.15
C GLU A 523 12.80 -2.04 -28.22
N TRP A 524 13.78 -1.18 -27.97
CA TRP A 524 14.77 -1.42 -26.92
C TRP A 524 14.40 -0.59 -25.69
N LYS A 525 14.26 -1.25 -24.54
CA LYS A 525 13.79 -0.59 -23.31
C LYS A 525 14.46 -1.12 -22.05
N LEU A 526 14.93 -0.20 -21.21
CA LEU A 526 15.42 -0.55 -19.89
C LEU A 526 14.30 -1.07 -18.97
N PRO A 527 14.58 -2.04 -18.10
CA PRO A 527 13.67 -2.44 -17.03
C PRO A 527 13.35 -1.24 -16.13
N GLN A 528 12.11 -1.18 -15.63
CA GLN A 528 11.61 -0.03 -14.86
C GLN A 528 12.52 0.37 -13.68
N LYS A 529 13.11 -0.61 -12.98
CA LYS A 529 14.02 -0.35 -11.86
C LYS A 529 15.31 0.34 -12.30
N LEU A 530 15.89 -0.08 -13.42
CA LEU A 530 17.12 0.49 -13.94
C LEU A 530 16.88 1.86 -14.58
N GLN A 531 15.75 2.02 -15.28
CA GLN A 531 15.30 3.32 -15.78
C GLN A 531 15.15 4.34 -14.63
N TYR A 532 14.55 3.94 -13.50
CA TYR A 532 14.46 4.80 -12.32
C TYR A 532 15.84 5.21 -11.78
N ILE A 533 16.80 4.27 -11.72
CA ILE A 533 18.17 4.58 -11.29
C ILE A 533 18.81 5.62 -12.21
N VAL A 534 18.69 5.45 -13.52
CA VAL A 534 19.25 6.36 -14.53
C VAL A 534 18.59 7.75 -14.48
N ASP A 535 17.26 7.80 -14.56
CA ASP A 535 16.54 9.06 -14.70
C ASP A 535 16.46 9.85 -13.40
N ILE A 536 16.18 9.17 -12.30
CA ILE A 536 15.86 9.83 -11.02
C ILE A 536 17.11 9.87 -10.14
N GLU A 537 17.79 8.74 -9.94
CA GLU A 537 18.94 8.72 -9.02
C GLU A 537 20.13 9.44 -9.64
N MET A 538 20.64 9.01 -10.79
CA MET A 538 21.82 9.60 -11.42
C MET A 538 21.52 11.00 -11.99
N ALA A 539 20.55 11.11 -12.90
CA ALA A 539 20.35 12.37 -13.63
C ALA A 539 19.72 13.48 -12.79
N GLU A 540 18.68 13.20 -12.01
CA GLU A 540 18.03 14.23 -11.20
C GLU A 540 18.72 14.47 -9.84
N LYS A 541 18.95 13.43 -9.02
CA LYS A 541 19.52 13.62 -7.67
C LYS A 541 21.01 13.96 -7.71
N TYR A 542 21.82 13.22 -8.47
CA TYR A 542 23.25 13.50 -8.58
C TYR A 542 23.57 14.60 -9.61
N GLY A 543 22.65 14.88 -10.54
CA GLY A 543 22.81 15.89 -11.57
C GLY A 543 23.63 15.43 -12.78
N ASP A 544 23.81 14.12 -12.94
CA ASP A 544 24.57 13.52 -14.03
C ASP A 544 23.67 13.36 -15.27
N GLN A 545 23.59 14.40 -16.10
CA GLN A 545 22.76 14.36 -17.31
C GLN A 545 23.40 13.55 -18.46
N GLU A 546 24.70 13.26 -18.38
CA GLU A 546 25.43 12.57 -19.45
C GLU A 546 24.97 11.12 -19.61
N ILE A 547 24.55 10.48 -18.51
CA ILE A 547 23.99 9.13 -18.52
C ILE A 547 22.81 8.96 -19.49
N LYS A 548 21.93 9.97 -19.60
CA LYS A 548 20.77 9.90 -20.50
C LYS A 548 21.20 9.87 -21.96
N GLY A 549 22.22 10.66 -22.30
CA GLY A 549 22.82 10.63 -23.64
C GLY A 549 23.47 9.28 -23.94
N LEU A 550 24.21 8.72 -22.98
CA LEU A 550 24.84 7.41 -23.13
C LEU A 550 23.82 6.28 -23.34
N VAL A 551 22.76 6.23 -22.54
CA VAL A 551 21.70 5.22 -22.68
C VAL A 551 21.01 5.31 -24.03
N GLU A 552 20.73 6.53 -24.52
CA GLU A 552 20.10 6.71 -25.83
C GLU A 552 21.05 6.32 -26.98
N LEU A 553 22.36 6.57 -26.86
CA LEU A 553 23.35 6.11 -27.85
C LEU A 553 23.40 4.57 -27.92
N ILE A 554 23.41 3.90 -26.78
CA ILE A 554 23.39 2.43 -26.70
C ILE A 554 22.08 1.88 -27.29
N ARG A 555 20.95 2.51 -26.94
CA ARG A 555 19.64 2.17 -27.49
C ARG A 555 19.64 2.27 -29.01
N GLN A 556 20.09 3.41 -29.55
CA GLN A 556 20.13 3.65 -30.99
C GLN A 556 20.99 2.61 -31.70
N TRP A 557 22.15 2.27 -31.13
CA TRP A 557 23.01 1.21 -31.67
C TRP A 557 22.28 -0.14 -31.77
N TYR A 558 21.58 -0.55 -30.70
CA TYR A 558 20.85 -1.82 -30.70
C TYR A 558 19.71 -1.84 -31.72
N LEU A 559 19.01 -0.71 -31.91
CA LEU A 559 17.95 -0.59 -32.91
C LEU A 559 18.51 -0.60 -34.35
N ASP A 560 19.65 0.06 -34.58
CA ASP A 560 20.28 0.14 -35.90
C ASP A 560 20.92 -1.19 -36.34
N ASN A 561 21.29 -2.05 -35.39
CA ASN A 561 21.96 -3.33 -35.62
C ASN A 561 21.06 -4.54 -35.32
N PHE A 562 19.73 -4.33 -35.27
CA PHE A 562 18.77 -5.41 -35.13
C PHE A 562 18.47 -6.06 -36.49
N ASP A 563 18.92 -7.30 -36.67
CA ASP A 563 18.55 -8.11 -37.83
C ASP A 563 17.20 -8.80 -37.59
N SER A 564 16.33 -8.79 -38.60
CA SER A 564 14.95 -9.33 -38.57
C SER A 564 14.85 -10.87 -38.38
N HIS A 565 15.92 -11.53 -37.96
CA HIS A 565 16.03 -12.98 -37.76
C HIS A 565 16.11 -13.37 -36.26
N ASP A 566 15.47 -12.59 -35.38
CA ASP A 566 15.21 -12.89 -33.95
C ASP A 566 16.44 -13.03 -33.03
N GLN A 567 17.63 -12.56 -33.43
CA GLN A 567 18.79 -12.53 -32.52
C GLN A 567 19.38 -11.13 -32.42
N ALA A 568 19.10 -10.47 -31.30
CA ALA A 568 19.77 -9.24 -30.93
C ALA A 568 21.28 -9.47 -30.77
N THR A 569 22.08 -8.78 -31.58
CA THR A 569 23.54 -8.90 -31.55
C THR A 569 24.11 -8.25 -30.30
N LYS A 570 25.04 -8.91 -29.60
CA LYS A 570 25.77 -8.31 -28.47
C LYS A 570 26.70 -7.21 -28.97
N ILE A 571 26.73 -6.05 -28.30
CA ILE A 571 27.73 -5.00 -28.58
C ILE A 571 29.13 -5.55 -28.29
N PRO A 572 30.08 -5.47 -29.23
CA PRO A 572 31.48 -5.80 -28.96
C PRO A 572 32.05 -4.90 -27.85
N GLU A 573 32.79 -5.46 -26.89
CA GLU A 573 33.27 -4.71 -25.72
C GLU A 573 34.10 -3.47 -26.08
N ASP A 574 34.92 -3.53 -27.13
CA ASP A 574 35.72 -2.38 -27.58
C ASP A 574 34.83 -1.24 -28.09
N LEU A 575 33.75 -1.57 -28.81
CA LEU A 575 32.78 -0.57 -29.26
C LEU A 575 31.97 -0.01 -28.09
N LEU A 576 31.58 -0.84 -27.12
CA LEU A 576 30.92 -0.36 -25.91
C LEU A 576 31.85 0.58 -25.12
N ARG A 577 33.15 0.30 -25.09
CA ARG A 577 34.15 1.15 -24.43
C ARG A 577 34.25 2.50 -25.14
N GLU A 578 34.23 2.52 -26.47
CA GLU A 578 34.18 3.75 -27.26
C GLU A 578 32.92 4.57 -27.00
N LEU A 579 31.75 3.92 -26.90
CA LEU A 579 30.48 4.59 -26.58
C LEU A 579 30.48 5.24 -25.19
N PHE A 580 31.08 4.58 -24.19
CA PHE A 580 31.25 5.16 -22.85
C PHE A 580 32.30 6.29 -22.83
N GLY A 581 33.32 6.23 -23.69
CA GLY A 581 34.33 7.28 -23.84
C GLY A 581 34.96 7.70 -22.49
N PRO A 582 34.91 8.99 -22.09
CA PRO A 582 35.49 9.46 -20.83
C PRO A 582 34.76 8.96 -19.57
N LEU A 583 33.55 8.42 -19.71
CA LEU A 583 32.76 7.82 -18.63
C LEU A 583 33.13 6.36 -18.39
N TYR A 584 33.98 5.77 -19.24
CA TYR A 584 34.42 4.39 -19.06
C TYR A 584 35.27 4.24 -17.79
N VAL A 585 34.78 3.42 -16.87
CA VAL A 585 35.51 3.03 -15.67
C VAL A 585 35.96 1.59 -15.83
N HIS A 586 37.28 1.36 -15.84
CA HIS A 586 37.85 0.02 -16.05
C HIS A 586 37.70 -0.89 -14.82
N ASN A 587 37.98 -0.36 -13.63
CA ASN A 587 37.92 -1.10 -12.37
C ASN A 587 37.58 -0.18 -11.19
N ILE A 588 37.13 -0.76 -10.08
CA ILE A 588 36.87 -0.02 -8.84
C ILE A 588 37.92 -0.42 -7.81
N ASN A 589 38.79 0.53 -7.47
CA ASN A 589 39.75 0.41 -6.37
C ASN A 589 39.92 1.79 -5.70
N VAL A 590 40.63 1.85 -4.57
CA VAL A 590 40.84 3.10 -3.82
C VAL A 590 41.43 4.22 -4.69
N GLY A 591 42.38 3.88 -5.56
CA GLY A 591 42.98 4.83 -6.49
C GLY A 591 41.98 5.33 -7.54
N THR A 592 41.17 4.46 -8.11
CA THR A 592 40.13 4.84 -9.08
C THR A 592 39.07 5.72 -8.42
N LEU A 593 38.58 5.37 -7.23
CA LEU A 593 37.61 6.19 -6.51
C LEU A 593 38.16 7.60 -6.21
N ALA A 594 39.41 7.69 -5.75
CA ALA A 594 40.08 8.97 -5.53
C ALA A 594 40.28 9.77 -6.83
N SER A 595 40.51 9.09 -7.97
CA SER A 595 40.64 9.75 -9.27
C SER A 595 39.30 10.28 -9.80
N LEU A 596 38.22 9.51 -9.66
CA LEU A 596 36.86 9.91 -10.04
C LEU A 596 36.39 11.08 -9.20
N ASP A 597 36.65 11.04 -7.90
CA ASP A 597 36.37 12.15 -7.00
C ASP A 597 37.07 13.43 -7.49
N ARG A 598 38.37 13.38 -7.79
CA ARG A 598 39.12 14.54 -8.32
C ARG A 598 38.65 15.02 -9.69
N GLN A 599 38.31 14.09 -10.59
CA GLN A 599 37.95 14.40 -11.98
C GLN A 599 36.57 15.06 -12.07
N PHE A 600 35.63 14.65 -11.21
CA PHE A 600 34.25 15.09 -11.24
C PHE A 600 33.87 15.98 -10.03
N SER A 601 34.84 16.36 -9.19
CA SER A 601 34.69 17.35 -8.13
C SER A 601 34.28 18.71 -8.72
N SER A 602 33.01 19.06 -8.58
CA SER A 602 32.55 20.44 -8.78
C SER A 602 32.79 21.26 -7.50
N PRO A 603 33.31 22.49 -7.58
CA PRO A 603 33.54 23.36 -6.41
C PRO A 603 32.25 23.79 -5.68
N SER A 604 31.06 23.30 -6.08
CA SER A 604 29.76 23.71 -5.55
C SER A 604 28.91 22.59 -4.93
N LYS A 605 29.44 21.41 -4.58
CA LYS A 605 28.63 20.31 -4.02
C LYS A 605 29.34 19.54 -2.90
N ASP A 606 29.08 19.94 -1.65
CA ASP A 606 29.37 19.14 -0.44
C ASP A 606 28.24 18.16 -0.09
N PHE A 607 27.28 17.90 -0.99
CA PHE A 607 26.09 17.11 -0.65
C PHE A 607 25.92 15.88 -1.54
N SER A 608 26.34 14.72 -1.04
CA SER A 608 25.81 13.44 -1.47
C SER A 608 24.40 13.28 -0.89
N PRO A 609 23.34 13.11 -1.70
CA PRO A 609 21.98 12.94 -1.21
C PRO A 609 21.80 11.67 -0.37
N ASN A 610 22.69 10.67 -0.53
CA ASN A 610 22.67 9.47 0.28
C ASN A 610 23.52 9.58 1.54
N GLY A 611 24.49 10.50 1.59
CA GLY A 611 25.46 10.65 2.68
C GLY A 611 26.86 10.15 2.34
N ASP A 612 27.71 10.01 3.36
CA ASP A 612 29.13 9.73 3.19
C ASP A 612 29.43 8.26 2.89
N TYR A 613 30.52 8.05 2.14
CA TYR A 613 31.11 6.73 1.91
C TYR A 613 32.15 6.41 2.98
N PHE A 614 32.03 5.23 3.62
CA PHE A 614 32.91 4.82 4.71
C PHE A 614 34.00 3.86 4.22
N LEU A 615 35.08 4.40 3.66
CA LEU A 615 36.19 3.64 3.09
C LEU A 615 36.82 2.63 4.06
N VAL A 616 37.02 3.01 5.33
CA VAL A 616 37.63 2.11 6.34
C VAL A 616 36.75 0.89 6.58
N ALA A 617 35.45 1.11 6.79
CA ALA A 617 34.50 0.03 7.00
C ALA A 617 34.36 -0.86 5.74
N ASP A 618 34.41 -0.29 4.54
CA ASP A 618 34.39 -1.06 3.30
C ASP A 618 35.66 -1.90 3.13
N THR A 619 36.83 -1.37 3.51
CA THR A 619 38.09 -2.11 3.47
C THR A 619 38.06 -3.30 4.44
N GLU A 620 37.53 -3.13 5.65
CA GLU A 620 37.33 -4.24 6.58
C GLU A 620 36.34 -5.30 6.04
N ASN A 621 35.24 -4.87 5.43
CA ASN A 621 34.27 -5.76 4.81
C ASN A 621 34.89 -6.53 3.63
N LEU A 622 35.69 -5.86 2.82
CA LEU A 622 36.44 -6.42 1.70
C LEU A 622 37.41 -7.52 2.16
N GLU A 623 38.20 -7.26 3.21
CA GLU A 623 39.13 -8.26 3.76
C GLU A 623 38.41 -9.50 4.29
N ARG A 624 37.28 -9.30 4.99
CA ARG A 624 36.42 -10.40 5.45
C ARG A 624 35.86 -11.19 4.27
N LEU A 625 35.33 -10.51 3.26
CA LEU A 625 34.80 -11.11 2.04
C LEU A 625 35.87 -11.95 1.33
N LYS A 626 37.06 -11.40 1.10
CA LYS A 626 38.20 -12.11 0.48
C LYS A 626 38.55 -13.39 1.21
N THR A 627 38.65 -13.32 2.53
CA THR A 627 38.93 -14.50 3.37
C THR A 627 37.88 -15.58 3.16
N THR A 628 36.60 -15.21 3.10
CA THR A 628 35.51 -16.17 2.90
C THR A 628 35.47 -16.72 1.47
N LEU A 629 35.70 -15.87 0.45
CA LEU A 629 35.76 -16.31 -0.95
C LEU A 629 36.92 -17.28 -1.20
N GLU A 630 38.09 -17.06 -0.59
CA GLU A 630 39.21 -17.98 -0.68
C GLU A 630 38.88 -19.34 -0.06
N SER A 631 38.16 -19.36 1.08
CA SER A 631 37.69 -20.62 1.68
C SER A 631 36.72 -21.37 0.77
N ILE A 632 35.83 -20.66 0.07
CA ILE A 632 34.93 -21.26 -0.92
C ILE A 632 35.75 -21.85 -2.07
N LYS A 633 36.72 -21.09 -2.59
CA LYS A 633 37.59 -21.52 -3.68
C LYS A 633 38.38 -22.77 -3.35
N ILE A 634 39.00 -22.83 -2.17
CA ILE A 634 39.76 -24.02 -1.71
C ILE A 634 38.85 -25.24 -1.71
N GLN A 635 37.65 -25.13 -1.12
CA GLN A 635 36.73 -26.26 -1.02
C GLN A 635 36.10 -26.67 -2.36
N MET A 636 36.01 -25.79 -3.35
CA MET A 636 35.58 -26.16 -4.70
C MET A 636 36.68 -26.87 -5.51
N LEU A 637 37.96 -26.74 -5.09
CA LEU A 637 39.12 -27.37 -5.72
C LEU A 637 39.48 -28.73 -5.09
N GLU A 638 39.09 -28.95 -3.83
CA GLU A 638 39.14 -30.24 -3.12
C GLU A 638 38.02 -31.18 -3.58
#